data_AF-A0A4V1QP30-F1
#
_entry.id   AF-A0A4V1QP30-F1
#
_cell.length_a   1.000
_cell.length_b   1.000
_cell.length_c   1.000
_cell.angle_alpha   90.00
_cell.angle_beta   90.00
_cell.angle_gamma   90.00
#
_symmetry.space_group_name_H-M   'P 1'
#
loop_
_entity.id
_entity.type
_entity.pdbx_description
1 polymer ?
#
loop_
_entity_poly.entity_id
_entity_poly.type
_entity_poly.pdbx_seq_one_letter_code
_entity_poly.pdbx_strand_id
1 'polypeptide(L)'
;MSRALAAPGTPFVIGGDAHGVTSLRFRGDRFDTDYVRAGAVLGRVLARYRLGGAAWHQLDTVAGTSEWRPGGVAATVSDPALTLASHLELVGERLEWRIEVTNRGSDTVEVGDLVLPLAMHTRFAAGQPATEAVLKHSFVSGHGSHLFWMRSNSAGPYLMLLPAAGTHLEYWDRRVLAEDGEEDTYCAFIHGAAAAAETRATGTNWRQPTTALTLRQGECRSYRFHFRWVADYGAARSAIADSGGIDVEVVPGMTLPTDLEATLALRSSIPVTRIDAEFPEQTDITALPARAGRQLYRLAFQRLGENRLTVHQEGGRSTTLEFFATEPAETLIAKRGAFIAKRQHRDPALWYDGLFGEWAMDRGVLLGPDEYDRIKGWRIYEVTCDDPGLSKPAFLATKNAEHPVAAEVAALDRYIDRFVWGGLQRSDREAHTYGIYGIPDWKTNRESADPGKKGRLHIWRPYDYPHIFAMYFAMYRIARDHLHIPTQLSADAYLERAHGTALAMFTIPMRVIDWSAYGTGFYNECVIPDLVSALKERGWKGQAAELQAHWARKVRHFVLESPDLFGSEYPFDSTGFESTQALARSALDDPAALGVTAGQARAFADRQMAANLFCRGWLEPAYYLLGSDYRAQGADSYTLTYMAQMGGARPCLARPARSPFAAAARLCFAAERMGAAQQRDCRKRLWLLVSRCRA
;
A
#
# COMPACT_ATOMS: atom_id res chain seq x y z
N MET A 1 -29.45 19.38 -20.14
CA MET A 1 -28.69 20.66 -20.26
C MET A 1 -27.56 20.61 -19.25
N SER A 2 -26.31 20.78 -19.68
CA SER A 2 -25.18 20.91 -18.76
C SER A 2 -25.33 22.20 -17.96
N ARG A 3 -25.14 22.10 -16.64
CA ARG A 3 -25.12 23.23 -15.70
C ARG A 3 -23.69 23.39 -15.19
N ALA A 4 -23.24 24.62 -14.97
CA ALA A 4 -21.90 24.89 -14.47
C ALA A 4 -21.93 25.95 -13.36
N LEU A 5 -21.16 25.72 -12.29
CA LEU A 5 -20.83 26.75 -11.32
C LEU A 5 -19.44 27.30 -11.67
N ALA A 6 -19.40 28.56 -12.06
CA ALA A 6 -18.18 29.32 -12.22
C ALA A 6 -18.39 30.68 -11.55
N ALA A 7 -17.64 30.94 -10.47
CA ALA A 7 -17.54 32.26 -9.88
C ALA A 7 -16.18 32.89 -10.24
N PRO A 8 -16.11 34.19 -10.57
CA PRO A 8 -14.84 34.88 -10.73
C PRO A 8 -14.00 34.75 -9.46
N GLY A 9 -12.72 34.38 -9.60
CA GLY A 9 -11.79 34.27 -8.47
C GLY A 9 -11.81 32.94 -7.71
N THR A 10 -12.71 31.99 -8.01
CA THR A 10 -12.62 30.65 -7.41
C THR A 10 -11.69 29.71 -8.21
N PRO A 11 -10.85 28.90 -7.54
CA PRO A 11 -10.06 27.85 -8.20
C PRO A 11 -10.92 26.67 -8.70
N PHE A 12 -12.21 26.62 -8.35
CA PHE A 12 -13.10 25.54 -8.76
C PHE A 12 -13.73 25.78 -10.14
N VAL A 13 -13.78 24.71 -10.93
CA VAL A 13 -14.62 24.58 -12.12
C VAL A 13 -15.54 23.39 -11.89
N ILE A 14 -16.84 23.66 -11.75
CA ILE A 14 -17.82 22.64 -11.39
C ILE A 14 -18.83 22.51 -12.52
N GLY A 15 -19.00 21.29 -13.02
CA GLY A 15 -20.03 20.92 -13.98
C GLY A 15 -21.05 19.99 -13.35
N GLY A 16 -22.25 19.94 -13.92
CA GLY A 16 -23.29 19.04 -13.46
C GLY A 16 -24.48 18.96 -14.39
N ASP A 17 -25.46 18.19 -13.97
CA ASP A 17 -26.70 17.91 -14.69
C ASP A 17 -27.94 18.14 -13.80
N ALA A 18 -29.07 17.55 -14.16
CA ALA A 18 -30.30 17.67 -13.37
C ALA A 18 -30.20 16.99 -12.00
N HIS A 19 -29.30 16.03 -11.82
CA HIS A 19 -29.16 15.21 -10.62
C HIS A 19 -28.14 15.78 -9.64
N GLY A 20 -27.09 16.47 -10.11
CA GLY A 20 -26.16 17.19 -9.24
C GLY A 20 -24.81 17.47 -9.88
N VAL A 21 -23.76 17.61 -9.05
CA VAL A 21 -22.39 17.84 -9.53
C VAL A 21 -21.83 16.56 -10.14
N THR A 22 -21.50 16.58 -11.42
CA THR A 22 -20.92 15.43 -12.15
C THR A 22 -19.48 15.68 -12.60
N SER A 23 -18.94 16.88 -12.36
CA SER A 23 -17.58 17.26 -12.72
C SER A 23 -17.00 18.23 -11.70
N LEU A 24 -15.77 17.99 -11.28
CA LEU A 24 -15.03 18.85 -10.36
C LEU A 24 -13.57 18.96 -10.82
N ARG A 25 -13.17 20.15 -11.26
CA ARG A 25 -11.85 20.42 -11.82
C ARG A 25 -11.20 21.65 -11.19
N PHE A 26 -9.88 21.74 -11.34
CA PHE A 26 -9.12 22.92 -10.96
C PHE A 26 -9.01 23.91 -12.13
N ARG A 27 -9.24 25.20 -11.86
CA ARG A 27 -9.19 26.26 -12.86
C ARG A 27 -7.75 26.52 -13.29
N GLY A 28 -7.50 26.41 -14.60
CA GLY A 28 -6.16 26.62 -15.15
C GLY A 28 -5.18 25.52 -14.77
N ASP A 29 -5.67 24.32 -14.48
CA ASP A 29 -4.82 23.17 -14.21
C ASP A 29 -3.90 22.89 -15.41
N ARG A 30 -2.65 22.53 -15.12
CA ARG A 30 -1.71 22.05 -16.13
C ARG A 30 -2.18 20.73 -16.71
N PHE A 31 -2.92 19.95 -15.93
CA PHE A 31 -3.51 18.68 -16.34
C PHE A 31 -5.01 18.76 -16.14
N ASP A 32 -5.80 18.74 -17.23
CA ASP A 32 -7.26 18.83 -17.19
C ASP A 32 -7.87 17.53 -16.63
N THR A 33 -7.79 17.38 -15.31
CA THR A 33 -8.27 16.19 -14.59
C THR A 33 -9.64 16.45 -14.02
N ASP A 34 -10.58 15.56 -14.35
CA ASP A 34 -11.87 15.49 -13.65
C ASP A 34 -11.77 14.58 -12.44
N TYR A 35 -12.07 15.13 -11.27
CA TYR A 35 -11.96 14.38 -10.01
C TYR A 35 -13.20 13.54 -9.73
N VAL A 36 -14.33 13.83 -10.39
CA VAL A 36 -15.57 13.05 -10.25
C VAL A 36 -15.60 11.96 -11.31
N ARG A 37 -15.98 10.74 -10.91
CA ARG A 37 -16.13 9.62 -11.85
C ARG A 37 -17.24 9.92 -12.86
N ALA A 38 -16.98 9.60 -14.13
CA ALA A 38 -17.99 9.73 -15.18
C ALA A 38 -19.30 9.01 -14.82
N GLY A 39 -20.44 9.68 -15.04
CA GLY A 39 -21.77 9.15 -14.73
C GLY A 39 -22.14 9.16 -13.25
N ALA A 40 -21.27 9.64 -12.36
CA ALA A 40 -21.57 9.74 -10.94
C ALA A 40 -21.89 11.18 -10.49
N VAL A 41 -22.57 11.28 -9.35
CA VAL A 41 -22.95 12.57 -8.74
C VAL A 41 -22.23 12.74 -7.39
N LEU A 42 -21.44 13.80 -7.27
CA LEU A 42 -20.85 14.25 -6.03
C LEU A 42 -21.90 14.95 -5.16
N GLY A 43 -21.84 14.76 -3.84
CA GLY A 43 -22.76 15.36 -2.89
C GLY A 43 -23.96 14.48 -2.53
N ARG A 44 -24.01 13.23 -3.00
CA ARG A 44 -24.99 12.22 -2.54
C ARG A 44 -24.81 11.98 -1.04
N VAL A 45 -25.91 11.85 -0.30
CA VAL A 45 -25.92 11.48 1.13
C VAL A 45 -26.94 10.38 1.35
N LEU A 46 -26.57 9.38 2.16
CA LEU A 46 -27.46 8.30 2.58
C LEU A 46 -27.69 8.40 4.09
N ALA A 47 -28.93 8.20 4.52
CA ALA A 47 -29.26 8.03 5.93
C ALA A 47 -29.97 6.69 6.14
N ARG A 48 -29.52 5.93 7.14
CA ARG A 48 -30.23 4.76 7.66
C ARG A 48 -30.78 5.09 9.03
N TYR A 49 -32.10 5.02 9.19
CA TYR A 49 -32.78 5.50 10.39
C TYR A 49 -33.92 4.57 10.81
N ARG A 50 -34.40 4.72 12.05
CA ARG A 50 -35.58 4.01 12.57
C ARG A 50 -36.35 4.88 13.56
N LEU A 51 -37.62 4.51 13.78
CA LEU A 51 -38.52 5.13 14.76
C LEU A 51 -38.68 4.19 15.95
N GLY A 52 -38.45 4.67 17.19
CA GLY A 52 -38.79 3.93 18.41
C GLY A 52 -38.26 2.48 18.50
N GLY A 53 -37.13 2.16 17.86
CA GLY A 53 -36.56 0.80 17.82
C GLY A 53 -37.13 -0.15 16.75
N ALA A 54 -37.94 0.36 15.82
CA ALA A 54 -38.50 -0.39 14.70
C ALA A 54 -37.45 -0.82 13.64
N ALA A 55 -37.91 -1.38 12.52
CA ALA A 55 -37.07 -1.74 11.39
C ALA A 55 -36.30 -0.54 10.82
N TRP A 56 -35.14 -0.81 10.23
CA TRP A 56 -34.33 0.22 9.58
C TRP A 56 -34.94 0.63 8.24
N HIS A 57 -35.06 1.94 8.03
CA HIS A 57 -35.42 2.59 6.79
C HIS A 57 -34.20 3.29 6.19
N GLN A 58 -34.22 3.54 4.88
CA GLN A 58 -33.15 4.23 4.17
C GLN A 58 -33.70 5.41 3.38
N LEU A 59 -33.01 6.55 3.49
CA LEU A 59 -33.19 7.73 2.66
C LEU A 59 -31.91 7.99 1.86
N ASP A 60 -32.09 8.40 0.61
CA ASP A 60 -31.00 8.70 -0.32
C ASP A 60 -31.34 9.96 -1.09
N THR A 61 -30.45 10.95 -1.06
CA THR A 61 -30.69 12.22 -1.75
C THR A 61 -30.84 12.06 -3.26
N VAL A 62 -30.34 10.97 -3.86
CA VAL A 62 -30.51 10.71 -5.30
C VAL A 62 -31.97 10.42 -5.70
N ALA A 63 -32.77 9.92 -4.76
CA ALA A 63 -34.21 9.70 -4.94
C ALA A 63 -35.05 10.99 -4.70
N GLY A 64 -34.38 12.07 -4.28
CA GLY A 64 -35.00 13.35 -3.98
C GLY A 64 -35.05 14.30 -5.17
N THR A 65 -35.24 15.59 -4.88
CA THR A 65 -35.17 16.67 -5.87
C THR A 65 -33.85 17.43 -5.75
N SER A 66 -33.27 17.77 -6.90
CA SER A 66 -32.05 18.58 -6.98
C SER A 66 -32.36 19.95 -7.57
N GLU A 67 -31.98 21.01 -6.88
CA GLU A 67 -32.15 22.40 -7.28
C GLU A 67 -30.80 23.09 -7.42
N TRP A 68 -30.56 23.73 -8.56
CA TRP A 68 -29.37 24.55 -8.77
C TRP A 68 -29.68 26.00 -8.40
N ARG A 69 -28.79 26.60 -7.62
CA ARG A 69 -28.88 27.97 -7.15
C ARG A 69 -27.64 28.74 -7.61
N PRO A 70 -27.67 30.07 -7.66
CA PRO A 70 -26.45 30.85 -7.90
C PRO A 70 -25.37 30.46 -6.87
N GLY A 71 -24.26 29.89 -7.35
CA GLY A 71 -23.13 29.48 -6.51
C GLY A 71 -23.24 28.09 -5.87
N GLY A 72 -24.30 27.29 -6.11
CA GLY A 72 -24.40 25.97 -5.49
C GLY A 72 -25.50 25.04 -6.04
N VAL A 73 -25.55 23.83 -5.51
CA VAL A 73 -26.63 22.85 -5.76
C VAL A 73 -27.11 22.27 -4.43
N ALA A 74 -28.42 22.09 -4.31
CA ALA A 74 -29.07 21.48 -3.16
C ALA A 74 -29.87 20.24 -3.60
N ALA A 75 -29.64 19.09 -2.96
CA ALA A 75 -30.42 17.88 -3.13
C ALA A 75 -31.19 17.60 -1.83
N THR A 76 -32.50 17.38 -1.93
CA THR A 76 -33.36 17.12 -0.76
C THR A 76 -34.26 15.93 -1.01
N VAL A 77 -34.27 14.98 -0.08
CA VAL A 77 -35.22 13.86 -0.03
C VAL A 77 -35.98 13.92 1.29
N SER A 78 -37.25 13.56 1.28
CA SER A 78 -38.09 13.60 2.47
C SER A 78 -39.10 12.46 2.44
N ASP A 79 -39.34 11.89 3.60
CA ASP A 79 -40.49 11.04 3.87
C ASP A 79 -41.28 11.60 5.09
N PRO A 80 -42.34 10.95 5.59
CA PRO A 80 -43.10 11.45 6.73
C PRO A 80 -42.31 11.64 8.03
N ALA A 81 -41.21 10.90 8.22
CA ALA A 81 -40.43 10.90 9.45
C ALA A 81 -39.20 11.82 9.38
N LEU A 82 -38.48 11.82 8.26
CA LEU A 82 -37.18 12.46 8.16
C LEU A 82 -37.01 13.20 6.83
N THR A 83 -36.39 14.39 6.91
CA THR A 83 -35.82 15.08 5.74
C THR A 83 -34.30 15.01 5.79
N LEU A 84 -33.71 14.63 4.66
CA LEU A 84 -32.27 14.64 4.43
C LEU A 84 -31.96 15.63 3.30
N ALA A 85 -31.12 16.60 3.58
CA ALA A 85 -30.69 17.61 2.61
C ALA A 85 -29.15 17.65 2.49
N SER A 86 -28.68 17.91 1.28
CA SER A 86 -27.26 18.02 0.92
C SER A 86 -27.06 19.26 0.07
N HIS A 87 -26.12 20.12 0.45
CA HIS A 87 -25.86 21.41 -0.18
C HIS A 87 -24.38 21.51 -0.51
N LEU A 88 -24.07 21.73 -1.78
CA LEU A 88 -22.72 22.05 -2.26
C LEU A 88 -22.69 23.50 -2.72
N GLU A 89 -21.92 24.34 -2.04
CA GLU A 89 -21.91 25.79 -2.26
C GLU A 89 -20.46 26.32 -2.36
N LEU A 90 -20.20 27.17 -3.37
CA LEU A 90 -18.92 27.86 -3.51
C LEU A 90 -18.86 29.03 -2.53
N VAL A 91 -17.91 28.97 -1.61
CA VAL A 91 -17.65 30.00 -0.59
C VAL A 91 -16.19 30.44 -0.71
N GLY A 92 -15.95 31.51 -1.48
CA GLY A 92 -14.60 32.00 -1.78
C GLY A 92 -13.75 30.96 -2.52
N GLU A 93 -12.64 30.56 -1.90
CA GLU A 93 -11.71 29.55 -2.45
C GLU A 93 -12.04 28.10 -2.03
N ARG A 94 -13.23 27.87 -1.45
CA ARG A 94 -13.66 26.56 -0.95
C ARG A 94 -14.99 26.16 -1.59
N LEU A 95 -15.20 24.86 -1.72
CA LEU A 95 -16.51 24.28 -1.96
C LEU A 95 -16.99 23.67 -0.64
N GLU A 96 -17.98 24.30 -0.02
CA GLU A 96 -18.59 23.83 1.23
C GLU A 96 -19.63 22.76 0.91
N TRP A 97 -19.57 21.65 1.63
CA TRP A 97 -20.58 20.60 1.61
C TRP A 97 -21.31 20.57 2.95
N ARG A 98 -22.54 21.06 2.97
CA ARG A 98 -23.41 21.10 4.15
C ARG A 98 -24.48 20.02 4.05
N ILE A 99 -24.73 19.32 5.14
CA ILE A 99 -25.67 18.20 5.23
C ILE A 99 -26.62 18.49 6.39
N GLU A 100 -27.91 18.35 6.16
CA GLU A 100 -28.94 18.62 7.18
C GLU A 100 -29.87 17.41 7.32
N VAL A 101 -30.12 17.04 8.57
CA VAL A 101 -31.00 15.93 8.93
C VAL A 101 -32.05 16.46 9.89
N THR A 102 -33.31 16.45 9.47
CA THR A 102 -34.43 17.05 10.22
C THR A 102 -35.50 16.03 10.51
N ASN A 103 -35.88 15.89 11.77
CA ASN A 103 -37.03 15.07 12.16
C ASN A 103 -38.34 15.84 11.90
N ARG A 104 -39.19 15.29 11.03
CA ARG A 104 -40.50 15.85 10.66
C ARG A 104 -41.68 15.10 11.29
N GLY A 105 -41.42 13.94 11.86
CA GLY A 105 -42.41 13.14 12.55
C GLY A 105 -42.71 13.64 13.96
N SER A 106 -43.67 13.00 14.61
CA SER A 106 -43.96 13.18 16.03
C SER A 106 -43.06 12.34 16.95
N ASP A 107 -42.53 11.23 16.43
CA ASP A 107 -41.71 10.30 17.20
C ASP A 107 -40.23 10.68 17.18
N THR A 108 -39.47 10.19 18.15
CA THR A 108 -38.01 10.33 18.16
C THR A 108 -37.40 9.45 17.06
N VAL A 109 -36.54 10.04 16.24
CA VAL A 109 -35.82 9.35 15.16
C VAL A 109 -34.41 9.02 15.62
N GLU A 110 -33.98 7.77 15.42
CA GLU A 110 -32.59 7.36 15.54
C GLU A 110 -32.00 7.16 14.14
N VAL A 111 -30.97 7.93 13.79
CA VAL A 111 -30.18 7.77 12.57
C VAL A 111 -28.93 6.97 12.92
N GLY A 112 -28.92 5.70 12.52
CA GLY A 112 -27.84 4.76 12.80
C GLY A 112 -26.64 4.96 11.87
N ASP A 113 -26.90 5.25 10.60
CA ASP A 113 -25.85 5.58 9.63
C ASP A 113 -26.16 6.91 8.92
N LEU A 114 -25.17 7.77 8.79
CA LEU A 114 -25.17 8.97 7.95
C LEU A 114 -23.91 8.96 7.08
N VAL A 115 -24.09 8.68 5.79
CA VAL A 115 -23.04 8.18 4.89
C VAL A 115 -22.80 9.15 3.74
N LEU A 116 -21.53 9.30 3.39
CA LEU A 116 -20.99 10.17 2.35
C LEU A 116 -20.35 9.32 1.25
N PRO A 117 -21.10 8.92 0.21
CA PRO A 117 -20.52 8.38 -1.02
C PRO A 117 -19.55 9.39 -1.69
N LEU A 118 -18.30 8.99 -1.85
CA LEU A 118 -17.27 9.79 -2.52
C LEU A 118 -16.98 9.20 -3.90
N ALA A 119 -17.76 9.60 -4.89
CA ALA A 119 -17.72 9.08 -6.26
C ALA A 119 -16.58 9.67 -7.11
N MET A 120 -15.35 9.49 -6.64
CA MET A 120 -14.15 10.07 -7.24
C MET A 120 -13.62 9.20 -8.37
N HIS A 121 -12.99 9.81 -9.37
CA HIS A 121 -12.39 9.10 -10.50
C HIS A 121 -11.09 8.40 -10.10
N THR A 122 -11.21 7.19 -9.54
CA THR A 122 -10.11 6.44 -8.91
C THR A 122 -9.67 5.21 -9.72
N ARG A 123 -10.10 5.09 -10.97
CA ARG A 123 -9.80 3.94 -11.83
C ARG A 123 -8.59 4.21 -12.72
N PHE A 124 -7.50 3.47 -12.48
CA PHE A 124 -6.32 3.48 -13.33
C PHE A 124 -6.42 2.34 -14.36
N ALA A 125 -6.75 2.65 -15.62
CA ALA A 125 -6.81 1.64 -16.69
C ALA A 125 -5.56 1.66 -17.58
N ALA A 126 -5.24 0.51 -18.17
CA ALA A 126 -4.09 0.39 -19.06
C ALA A 126 -4.28 1.28 -20.30
N GLY A 127 -3.22 1.99 -20.70
CA GLY A 127 -3.24 2.88 -21.87
C GLY A 127 -3.87 4.25 -21.63
N GLN A 128 -4.42 4.51 -20.44
CA GLN A 128 -4.86 5.85 -20.06
C GLN A 128 -3.68 6.73 -19.58
N PRO A 129 -3.70 8.04 -19.86
CA PRO A 129 -2.77 8.99 -19.26
C PRO A 129 -2.78 8.90 -17.74
N ALA A 130 -1.58 8.94 -17.16
CA ALA A 130 -1.34 8.91 -15.72
C ALA A 130 -2.09 10.00 -14.91
N THR A 131 -2.59 11.04 -15.59
CA THR A 131 -3.28 12.18 -14.99
C THR A 131 -4.80 12.17 -15.14
N GLU A 132 -5.39 11.14 -15.76
CA GLU A 132 -6.86 11.05 -15.89
C GLU A 132 -7.55 10.68 -14.59
N ALA A 133 -6.93 9.82 -13.78
CA ALA A 133 -7.46 9.36 -12.50
C ALA A 133 -6.65 9.89 -11.32
N VAL A 134 -7.25 9.80 -10.15
CA VAL A 134 -6.66 10.25 -8.88
C VAL A 134 -6.69 9.13 -7.84
N LEU A 135 -5.65 9.05 -7.01
CA LEU A 135 -5.62 8.11 -5.89
C LEU A 135 -6.14 8.81 -4.64
N LYS A 136 -7.00 8.09 -3.91
CA LYS A 136 -7.53 8.54 -2.63
C LYS A 136 -6.56 8.18 -1.50
N HIS A 137 -6.24 9.18 -0.71
CA HIS A 137 -5.60 9.08 0.60
C HIS A 137 -6.63 9.44 1.66
N SER A 138 -6.82 8.59 2.67
CA SER A 138 -7.90 8.77 3.64
C SER A 138 -7.53 8.36 5.05
N PHE A 139 -7.73 9.27 5.98
CA PHE A 139 -7.66 9.02 7.41
C PHE A 139 -9.03 9.32 8.04
N VAL A 140 -9.70 8.28 8.50
CA VAL A 140 -11.00 8.37 9.19
C VAL A 140 -10.74 8.11 10.67
N SER A 141 -10.82 9.17 11.48
CA SER A 141 -10.53 9.14 12.91
C SER A 141 -11.10 10.34 13.66
N GLY A 142 -12.42 10.36 13.81
CA GLY A 142 -13.14 11.42 14.52
C GLY A 142 -12.92 12.80 13.89
N HIS A 143 -12.60 13.78 14.73
CA HIS A 143 -12.50 15.19 14.34
C HIS A 143 -11.20 15.54 13.62
N GLY A 144 -10.21 14.64 13.64
CA GLY A 144 -8.95 14.76 12.89
C GLY A 144 -8.99 14.11 11.51
N SER A 145 -10.16 13.58 11.12
CA SER A 145 -10.35 12.94 9.81
C SER A 145 -10.02 13.88 8.67
N HIS A 146 -9.39 13.36 7.63
CA HIS A 146 -9.10 14.11 6.41
C HIS A 146 -8.90 13.15 5.24
N LEU A 147 -9.29 13.59 4.06
CA LEU A 147 -9.09 12.86 2.82
C LEU A 147 -8.47 13.79 1.79
N PHE A 148 -7.67 13.24 0.89
CA PHE A 148 -7.21 13.98 -0.27
C PHE A 148 -7.02 13.08 -1.49
N TRP A 149 -7.06 13.71 -2.66
CA TRP A 149 -6.89 13.06 -3.95
C TRP A 149 -5.78 13.76 -4.72
N MET A 150 -4.91 12.95 -5.32
CA MET A 150 -3.81 13.44 -6.14
C MET A 150 -3.62 12.54 -7.35
N ARG A 151 -2.94 13.07 -8.37
CA ARG A 151 -2.58 12.32 -9.59
C ARG A 151 -1.29 11.53 -9.38
N SER A 152 -1.09 10.50 -10.19
CA SER A 152 0.09 9.62 -10.09
C SER A 152 1.41 10.29 -10.47
N ASN A 153 1.35 11.39 -11.22
CA ASN A 153 2.52 12.24 -11.47
C ASN A 153 2.93 13.12 -10.27
N SER A 154 2.18 13.05 -9.16
CA SER A 154 2.36 13.85 -7.93
C SER A 154 2.34 15.37 -8.09
N ALA A 155 1.98 15.87 -9.28
CA ALA A 155 1.90 17.30 -9.56
C ALA A 155 0.61 17.87 -8.96
N GLY A 156 0.76 18.91 -8.15
CA GLY A 156 -0.36 19.65 -7.59
C GLY A 156 -1.23 20.36 -8.64
N PRO A 157 -2.39 20.88 -8.22
CA PRO A 157 -2.89 20.83 -6.84
C PRO A 157 -3.51 19.48 -6.48
N TYR A 158 -3.61 19.20 -5.19
CA TYR A 158 -4.38 18.09 -4.62
C TYR A 158 -5.74 18.60 -4.15
N LEU A 159 -6.79 17.80 -4.32
CA LEU A 159 -8.10 18.09 -3.75
C LEU A 159 -8.16 17.52 -2.34
N MET A 160 -8.44 18.32 -1.33
CA MET A 160 -8.66 17.85 0.04
C MET A 160 -10.12 17.98 0.46
N LEU A 161 -10.59 17.05 1.29
CA LEU A 161 -11.84 17.11 2.04
C LEU A 161 -11.53 17.14 3.54
N LEU A 162 -11.96 18.21 4.21
CA LEU A 162 -11.74 18.44 5.64
C LEU A 162 -13.07 18.65 6.38
N PRO A 163 -13.31 17.99 7.53
CA PRO A 163 -14.45 18.30 8.40
C PRO A 163 -14.35 19.73 8.95
N ALA A 164 -15.48 20.44 8.97
CA ALA A 164 -15.59 21.72 9.66
C ALA A 164 -15.81 21.52 11.17
N ALA A 165 -15.86 22.63 11.92
CA ALA A 165 -16.16 22.58 13.35
C ALA A 165 -17.49 21.88 13.64
N GLY A 166 -17.49 20.96 14.60
CA GLY A 166 -18.67 20.17 14.99
C GLY A 166 -19.00 18.99 14.06
N THR A 167 -18.14 18.70 13.07
CA THR A 167 -18.29 17.57 12.15
C THR A 167 -17.09 16.63 12.26
N HIS A 168 -17.33 15.34 12.07
CA HIS A 168 -16.33 14.29 12.16
C HIS A 168 -16.64 13.15 11.19
N LEU A 169 -15.69 12.23 11.01
CA LEU A 169 -15.91 10.94 10.37
C LEU A 169 -15.44 9.84 11.32
N GLU A 170 -16.18 8.75 11.43
CA GLU A 170 -15.93 7.69 12.43
C GLU A 170 -15.94 6.27 11.88
N TYR A 171 -16.33 6.09 10.61
CA TYR A 171 -16.38 4.79 9.96
C TYR A 171 -16.26 4.93 8.44
N TRP A 172 -15.94 3.84 7.76
CA TRP A 172 -15.94 3.77 6.29
C TRP A 172 -16.18 2.35 5.79
N ASP A 173 -16.73 2.24 4.59
CA ASP A 173 -16.87 0.98 3.85
C ASP A 173 -16.82 1.23 2.33
N ARG A 174 -16.94 0.15 1.55
CA ARG A 174 -17.14 0.18 0.11
C ARG A 174 -18.51 -0.39 -0.21
N ARG A 175 -19.31 0.37 -0.98
CA ARG A 175 -20.68 0.00 -1.37
C ARG A 175 -20.85 0.07 -2.87
N VAL A 176 -21.53 -0.93 -3.44
CA VAL A 176 -22.02 -0.85 -4.81
C VAL A 176 -23.24 0.07 -4.81
N LEU A 177 -23.09 1.26 -5.38
CA LEU A 177 -24.12 2.31 -5.34
C LEU A 177 -24.62 2.73 -6.73
N ALA A 178 -23.98 2.25 -7.79
CA ALA A 178 -24.39 2.44 -9.17
C ALA A 178 -25.28 1.27 -9.62
N GLU A 179 -26.26 1.54 -10.48
CA GLU A 179 -27.22 0.55 -10.97
C GLU A 179 -26.58 -0.53 -11.85
N ASP A 180 -25.45 -0.23 -12.48
CA ASP A 180 -24.69 -1.17 -13.32
C ASP A 180 -23.89 -2.21 -12.51
N GLY A 181 -23.78 -2.03 -11.20
CA GLY A 181 -23.16 -2.99 -10.28
C GLY A 181 -21.65 -3.18 -10.44
N GLU A 182 -20.99 -2.43 -11.32
CA GLU A 182 -19.62 -2.71 -11.76
C GLU A 182 -18.54 -2.08 -10.85
N GLU A 183 -18.84 -0.99 -10.13
CA GLU A 183 -17.84 -0.28 -9.31
C GLU A 183 -18.29 0.06 -7.89
N ASP A 184 -17.59 -0.53 -6.91
CA ASP A 184 -17.64 -0.15 -5.50
C ASP A 184 -17.28 1.34 -5.31
N THR A 185 -18.08 2.06 -4.54
CA THR A 185 -17.86 3.46 -4.15
C THR A 185 -17.41 3.54 -2.69
N TYR A 186 -16.33 4.29 -2.43
CA TYR A 186 -15.87 4.54 -1.07
C TYR A 186 -16.87 5.44 -0.33
N CYS A 187 -17.27 5.02 0.86
CA CYS A 187 -18.29 5.68 1.67
C CYS A 187 -17.70 6.02 3.05
N ALA A 188 -17.72 7.29 3.42
CA ALA A 188 -17.31 7.75 4.76
C ALA A 188 -18.54 8.06 5.63
N PHE A 189 -18.45 7.85 6.94
CA PHE A 189 -19.61 7.92 7.83
C PHE A 189 -19.39 9.02 8.88
N ILE A 190 -20.37 9.90 9.00
CA ILE A 190 -20.49 10.84 10.13
C ILE A 190 -21.00 10.08 11.36
N HIS A 191 -21.99 9.22 11.13
CA HIS A 191 -22.56 8.26 12.08
C HIS A 191 -22.55 6.89 11.40
N GLY A 192 -22.10 5.84 12.08
CA GLY A 192 -21.97 4.51 11.52
C GLY A 192 -22.32 3.38 12.48
N ALA A 193 -23.15 3.67 13.50
CA ALA A 193 -23.50 2.69 14.53
C ALA A 193 -24.19 1.44 13.98
N ALA A 194 -25.08 1.57 12.98
CA ALA A 194 -25.80 0.42 12.44
C ALA A 194 -24.87 -0.46 11.59
N ALA A 195 -24.13 0.13 10.66
CA ALA A 195 -23.14 -0.58 9.84
C ALA A 195 -22.04 -1.24 10.70
N ALA A 196 -21.54 -0.53 11.73
CA ALA A 196 -20.54 -1.09 12.63
C ALA A 196 -21.09 -2.25 13.47
N ALA A 197 -22.35 -2.19 13.92
CA ALA A 197 -22.97 -3.30 14.65
C ALA A 197 -23.09 -4.56 13.77
N GLU A 198 -23.53 -4.41 12.53
CA GLU A 198 -23.64 -5.51 11.57
C GLU A 198 -22.29 -6.14 11.25
N THR A 199 -21.29 -5.31 10.96
CA THR A 199 -19.95 -5.80 10.61
C THR A 199 -19.26 -6.47 11.81
N ARG A 200 -19.49 -5.99 13.05
CA ARG A 200 -19.05 -6.68 14.28
C ARG A 200 -19.65 -8.07 14.41
N ALA A 201 -20.93 -8.24 14.10
CA ALA A 201 -21.57 -9.55 14.09
C ALA A 201 -20.93 -10.52 13.09
N THR A 202 -20.32 -10.01 12.02
CA THR A 202 -19.56 -10.79 11.02
C THR A 202 -18.05 -10.90 11.30
N GLY A 203 -17.59 -10.44 12.48
CA GLY A 203 -16.21 -10.54 12.94
C GLY A 203 -15.25 -9.45 12.49
N THR A 204 -15.74 -8.23 12.18
CA THR A 204 -14.84 -7.08 11.95
C THR A 204 -14.08 -6.69 13.22
N ASN A 205 -12.87 -6.15 13.04
CA ASN A 205 -12.02 -5.66 14.14
C ASN A 205 -11.98 -4.12 14.21
N TRP A 206 -12.97 -3.41 13.66
CA TRP A 206 -13.00 -1.94 13.76
C TRP A 206 -12.95 -1.47 15.21
N ARG A 207 -11.90 -0.70 15.56
CA ARG A 207 -11.54 -0.37 16.95
C ARG A 207 -12.00 1.00 17.38
N GLN A 208 -12.39 1.88 16.45
CA GLN A 208 -12.78 3.24 16.78
C GLN A 208 -14.26 3.28 17.20
N PRO A 209 -14.63 4.17 18.13
CA PRO A 209 -16.02 4.31 18.55
C PRO A 209 -16.90 4.78 17.38
N THR A 210 -18.15 4.33 17.38
CA THR A 210 -19.17 4.71 16.40
C THR A 210 -20.41 5.20 17.14
N THR A 211 -21.11 6.17 16.57
CA THR A 211 -22.24 6.88 17.16
C THR A 211 -23.48 6.80 16.27
N ALA A 212 -24.64 6.94 16.91
CA ALA A 212 -25.92 7.18 16.25
C ALA A 212 -26.39 8.60 16.62
N LEU A 213 -27.16 9.22 15.74
CA LEU A 213 -27.80 10.51 16.00
C LEU A 213 -29.24 10.29 16.45
N THR A 214 -29.65 10.91 17.56
CA THR A 214 -31.04 10.93 18.02
C THR A 214 -31.62 12.32 17.82
N LEU A 215 -32.78 12.40 17.17
CA LEU A 215 -33.51 13.65 16.90
C LEU A 215 -34.92 13.58 17.47
N ARG A 216 -35.27 14.52 18.37
CA ARG A 216 -36.65 14.74 18.80
C ARG A 216 -37.45 15.43 17.69
N GLN A 217 -38.77 15.51 17.87
CA GLN A 217 -39.67 16.20 16.94
C GLN A 217 -39.16 17.61 16.61
N GLY A 218 -39.01 17.91 15.32
CA GLY A 218 -38.57 19.21 14.82
C GLY A 218 -37.08 19.51 14.99
N GLU A 219 -36.30 18.65 15.67
CA GLU A 219 -34.87 18.85 15.78
C GLU A 219 -34.19 18.66 14.41
N CYS A 220 -33.26 19.57 14.12
CA CYS A 220 -32.41 19.54 12.93
C CYS A 220 -30.95 19.51 13.36
N ARG A 221 -30.16 18.67 12.70
CA ARG A 221 -28.72 18.61 12.88
C ARG A 221 -28.02 18.88 11.56
N SER A 222 -26.99 19.73 11.60
CA SER A 222 -26.21 20.13 10.44
C SER A 222 -24.75 19.72 10.58
N TYR A 223 -24.17 19.24 9.48
CA TYR A 223 -22.77 18.84 9.35
C TYR A 223 -22.15 19.56 8.16
N ARG A 224 -20.85 19.86 8.24
CA ARG A 224 -20.16 20.62 7.20
C ARG A 224 -18.77 20.05 6.91
N PHE A 225 -18.44 20.00 5.63
CA PHE A 225 -17.12 19.70 5.12
C PHE A 225 -16.67 20.77 4.13
N HIS A 226 -15.37 20.89 3.95
CA HIS A 226 -14.78 21.80 2.96
C HIS A 226 -13.90 21.02 1.99
N PHE A 227 -14.24 21.13 0.72
CA PHE A 227 -13.32 20.85 -0.36
C PHE A 227 -12.41 22.06 -0.60
N ARG A 228 -11.11 21.81 -0.73
CA ARG A 228 -10.13 22.84 -1.07
C ARG A 228 -8.99 22.27 -1.91
N TRP A 229 -8.42 23.12 -2.74
CA TRP A 229 -7.18 22.80 -3.45
C TRP A 229 -5.97 23.16 -2.59
N VAL A 230 -4.96 22.29 -2.59
CA VAL A 230 -3.67 22.54 -1.93
C VAL A 230 -2.53 22.24 -2.89
N ALA A 231 -1.44 22.98 -2.81
CA ALA A 231 -0.36 22.86 -3.80
C ALA A 231 0.41 21.53 -3.69
N ASP A 232 0.67 21.07 -2.46
CA ASP A 232 1.51 19.92 -2.16
C ASP A 232 1.22 19.36 -0.74
N TYR A 233 2.01 18.38 -0.30
CA TYR A 233 1.91 17.80 1.04
C TYR A 233 2.14 18.80 2.18
N GLY A 234 3.00 19.80 2.00
CA GLY A 234 3.26 20.82 3.01
C GLY A 234 2.03 21.72 3.20
N ALA A 235 1.42 22.15 2.09
CA ALA A 235 0.17 22.87 2.10
C ALA A 235 -0.98 22.03 2.68
N ALA A 236 -1.01 20.73 2.40
CA ALA A 236 -1.98 19.80 2.97
C ALA A 236 -1.86 19.68 4.50
N ARG A 237 -0.63 19.53 5.02
CA ARG A 237 -0.35 19.51 6.47
C ARG A 237 -0.83 20.79 7.16
N SER A 238 -0.52 21.95 6.57
CA SER A 238 -0.99 23.23 7.11
C SER A 238 -2.52 23.33 7.05
N ALA A 239 -3.15 22.91 5.96
CA ALA A 239 -4.61 22.91 5.83
C ALA A 239 -5.30 22.04 6.91
N ILE A 240 -4.74 20.86 7.23
CA ILE A 240 -5.22 20.00 8.33
C ILE A 240 -5.13 20.76 9.66
N ALA A 241 -3.95 21.30 9.99
CA ALA A 241 -3.74 22.02 11.24
C ALA A 241 -4.65 23.26 11.36
N ASP A 242 -4.75 24.07 10.31
CA ASP A 242 -5.49 25.34 10.30
C ASP A 242 -7.01 25.12 10.45
N SER A 243 -7.54 24.00 9.92
CA SER A 243 -8.95 23.61 10.06
C SER A 243 -9.33 23.06 11.44
N GLY A 244 -8.37 23.02 12.38
CA GLY A 244 -8.55 22.46 13.71
C GLY A 244 -8.40 20.93 13.78
N GLY A 245 -8.04 20.28 12.68
CA GLY A 245 -7.52 18.91 12.67
C GLY A 245 -6.11 18.86 13.26
N ILE A 246 -5.51 17.67 13.31
CA ILE A 246 -4.19 17.46 13.91
C ILE A 246 -3.21 17.02 12.84
N ASP A 247 -2.21 17.87 12.55
CA ASP A 247 -1.06 17.50 11.73
C ASP A 247 -0.06 16.71 12.60
N VAL A 248 -0.04 15.39 12.35
CA VAL A 248 0.75 14.42 13.10
C VAL A 248 2.06 14.13 12.38
N GLU A 249 3.16 14.17 13.12
CA GLU A 249 4.44 13.59 12.73
C GLU A 249 4.91 12.64 13.82
N VAL A 250 5.42 11.48 13.43
CA VAL A 250 5.90 10.47 14.38
C VAL A 250 7.18 9.82 13.85
N VAL A 251 8.14 9.62 14.73
CA VAL A 251 9.44 8.99 14.42
C VAL A 251 9.75 7.97 15.52
N PRO A 252 10.19 6.74 15.18
CA PRO A 252 10.48 6.23 13.83
C PRO A 252 9.24 5.83 13.01
N GLY A 253 8.07 5.71 13.63
CA GLY A 253 6.83 5.34 12.96
C GLY A 253 5.75 4.94 13.96
N MET A 254 4.66 4.34 13.47
CA MET A 254 3.54 3.88 14.30
C MET A 254 3.54 2.37 14.58
N THR A 255 4.47 1.62 13.99
CA THR A 255 4.82 0.28 14.43
C THR A 255 6.09 0.35 15.26
N LEU A 256 5.99 0.08 16.56
CA LEU A 256 7.04 0.33 17.54
C LEU A 256 7.41 -0.95 18.32
N PRO A 257 8.65 -1.44 18.20
CA PRO A 257 9.15 -2.49 19.08
C PRO A 257 9.14 -2.08 20.56
N THR A 258 8.88 -3.02 21.47
CA THR A 258 8.81 -2.78 22.93
C THR A 258 10.12 -2.27 23.54
N ASP A 259 11.24 -2.45 22.85
CA ASP A 259 12.58 -1.97 23.22
C ASP A 259 12.90 -0.58 22.66
N LEU A 260 11.95 0.10 22.01
CA LEU A 260 12.13 1.41 21.40
C LEU A 260 11.06 2.41 21.83
N GLU A 261 11.43 3.69 21.78
CA GLU A 261 10.54 4.82 22.01
C GLU A 261 10.22 5.54 20.68
N ALA A 262 9.06 6.17 20.61
CA ALA A 262 8.69 7.07 19.52
C ALA A 262 8.56 8.51 20.00
N THR A 263 8.91 9.47 19.15
CA THR A 263 8.58 10.89 19.35
C THR A 263 7.38 11.25 18.49
N LEU A 264 6.29 11.68 19.13
CA LEU A 264 5.08 12.20 18.52
C LEU A 264 5.11 13.73 18.55
N ALA A 265 4.87 14.36 17.40
CA ALA A 265 4.83 15.80 17.24
C ALA A 265 3.48 16.23 16.65
N LEU A 266 2.75 17.06 17.40
CA LEU A 266 1.38 17.48 17.08
C LEU A 266 1.33 18.98 16.79
N ARG A 267 0.62 19.34 15.71
CA ARG A 267 0.32 20.74 15.36
C ARG A 267 -1.16 20.88 15.02
N SER A 268 -1.81 21.89 15.59
CA SER A 268 -3.22 22.21 15.32
C SER A 268 -3.50 23.67 15.68
N SER A 269 -4.46 24.31 15.01
CA SER A 269 -5.01 25.60 15.41
C SER A 269 -5.89 25.51 16.66
N ILE A 270 -6.41 24.31 16.98
CA ILE A 270 -7.13 24.03 18.23
C ILE A 270 -6.20 23.26 19.16
N PRO A 271 -5.86 23.80 20.34
CA PRO A 271 -4.92 23.17 21.26
C PRO A 271 -5.29 21.73 21.61
N VAL A 272 -4.29 20.85 21.60
CA VAL A 272 -4.37 19.53 22.23
C VAL A 272 -4.28 19.72 23.74
N THR A 273 -5.23 19.15 24.47
CA THR A 273 -5.36 19.31 25.92
C THR A 273 -4.89 18.08 26.69
N ARG A 274 -5.10 16.88 26.15
CA ARG A 274 -4.63 15.62 26.75
C ARG A 274 -4.53 14.49 25.71
N ILE A 275 -3.79 13.44 26.06
CA ILE A 275 -3.69 12.19 25.30
C ILE A 275 -3.96 11.05 26.26
N ASP A 276 -5.01 10.27 25.99
CA ASP A 276 -5.41 9.12 26.79
C ASP A 276 -4.94 7.83 26.10
N ALA A 277 -4.23 6.96 26.83
CA ALA A 277 -3.83 5.64 26.35
C ALA A 277 -4.92 4.59 26.61
N GLU A 278 -5.10 3.65 25.69
CA GLU A 278 -5.97 2.47 25.89
C GLU A 278 -5.50 1.59 27.04
N PHE A 279 -4.19 1.49 27.25
CA PHE A 279 -3.56 0.72 28.32
C PHE A 279 -2.61 1.60 29.13
N PRO A 280 -3.13 2.46 30.04
CA PRO A 280 -2.32 3.45 30.76
C PRO A 280 -1.18 2.83 31.60
N GLU A 281 -1.38 1.64 32.16
CA GLU A 281 -0.36 0.95 32.97
C GLU A 281 0.76 0.33 32.12
N GLN A 282 0.60 0.26 30.80
CA GLN A 282 1.52 -0.38 29.85
C GLN A 282 1.93 0.57 28.71
N THR A 283 1.65 1.86 28.87
CA THR A 283 1.91 2.90 27.88
C THR A 283 2.48 4.12 28.58
N ASP A 284 3.73 4.44 28.28
CA ASP A 284 4.38 5.63 28.81
C ASP A 284 4.19 6.79 27.83
N ILE A 285 3.65 7.91 28.33
CA ILE A 285 3.48 9.15 27.58
C ILE A 285 4.15 10.27 28.36
N THR A 286 5.28 10.76 27.84
CA THR A 286 6.03 11.86 28.47
C THR A 286 5.96 13.10 27.61
N ALA A 287 5.38 14.19 28.12
CA ALA A 287 5.41 15.48 27.44
C ALA A 287 6.86 16.00 27.36
N LEU A 288 7.24 16.53 26.19
CA LEU A 288 8.55 17.13 25.93
C LEU A 288 8.39 18.63 25.66
N PRO A 289 9.46 19.43 25.79
CA PRO A 289 9.43 20.85 25.44
C PRO A 289 8.96 21.05 23.99
N ALA A 290 7.97 21.91 23.80
CA ALA A 290 7.48 22.26 22.48
C ALA A 290 8.60 22.85 21.61
N ARG A 291 8.59 22.53 20.32
CA ARG A 291 9.61 23.00 19.37
C ARG A 291 8.99 23.28 18.01
N ALA A 292 9.39 24.38 17.38
CA ALA A 292 8.92 24.77 16.04
C ALA A 292 7.38 24.79 15.90
N GLY A 293 6.68 25.29 16.93
CA GLY A 293 5.22 25.36 16.95
C GLY A 293 4.51 24.01 17.09
N ARG A 294 5.20 22.97 17.55
CA ARG A 294 4.64 21.63 17.79
C ARG A 294 4.69 21.25 19.27
N GLN A 295 3.61 20.62 19.74
CA GLN A 295 3.61 19.92 21.02
C GLN A 295 4.25 18.54 20.82
N LEU A 296 5.21 18.20 21.69
CA LEU A 296 6.02 17.00 21.55
C LEU A 296 5.75 16.03 22.70
N TYR A 297 5.71 14.74 22.39
CA TYR A 297 5.52 13.66 23.34
C TYR A 297 6.47 12.52 23.02
N ARG A 298 6.99 11.86 24.05
CA ARG A 298 7.67 10.58 23.95
C ARG A 298 6.70 9.47 24.31
N LEU A 299 6.68 8.42 23.49
CA LEU A 299 5.79 7.27 23.62
C LEU A 299 6.60 5.99 23.75
N ALA A 300 6.20 5.11 24.67
CA ALA A 300 6.66 3.73 24.72
C ALA A 300 5.47 2.80 24.99
N PHE A 301 5.43 1.63 24.35
CA PHE A 301 4.35 0.66 24.50
C PHE A 301 4.93 -0.68 24.96
N GLN A 302 4.38 -1.24 26.03
CA GLN A 302 4.76 -2.56 26.54
C GLN A 302 3.78 -3.66 26.11
N ARG A 303 2.53 -3.29 25.79
CA ARG A 303 1.51 -4.24 25.35
C ARG A 303 1.69 -4.58 23.88
N LEU A 304 2.13 -5.80 23.58
CA LEU A 304 2.22 -6.30 22.21
C LEU A 304 0.87 -6.24 21.47
N GLY A 305 0.94 -5.95 20.17
CA GLY A 305 -0.22 -5.81 19.28
C GLY A 305 -0.72 -4.37 19.20
N GLU A 306 -2.01 -4.22 18.92
CA GLU A 306 -2.61 -2.92 18.66
C GLU A 306 -2.74 -2.09 19.94
N ASN A 307 -2.34 -0.83 19.87
CA ASN A 307 -2.45 0.15 20.94
C ASN A 307 -3.12 1.41 20.40
N ARG A 308 -4.07 1.97 21.14
CA ARG A 308 -4.79 3.17 20.74
C ARG A 308 -4.47 4.35 21.66
N LEU A 309 -4.22 5.52 21.07
CA LEU A 309 -4.16 6.80 21.78
C LEU A 309 -5.34 7.68 21.35
N THR A 310 -6.07 8.24 22.30
CA THR A 310 -7.12 9.23 22.04
C THR A 310 -6.60 10.62 22.36
N VAL A 311 -6.41 11.43 21.32
CA VAL A 311 -5.96 12.81 21.42
C VAL A 311 -7.18 13.70 21.57
N HIS A 312 -7.23 14.45 22.66
CA HIS A 312 -8.31 15.38 22.97
C HIS A 312 -7.90 16.81 22.66
N GLN A 313 -8.81 17.55 22.05
CA GLN A 313 -8.67 18.97 21.78
C GLN A 313 -9.80 19.74 22.49
N GLU A 314 -9.64 21.06 22.61
CA GLU A 314 -10.71 21.93 23.15
C GLU A 314 -12.04 21.78 22.39
N GLY A 315 -13.14 22.10 23.06
CA GLY A 315 -14.49 21.98 22.49
C GLY A 315 -15.01 20.56 22.34
N GLY A 316 -14.44 19.59 23.07
CA GLY A 316 -14.89 18.19 23.08
C GLY A 316 -14.45 17.38 21.85
N ARG A 317 -13.54 17.92 21.03
CA ARG A 317 -13.01 17.25 19.85
C ARG A 317 -12.05 16.14 20.25
N SER A 318 -12.09 15.05 19.50
CA SER A 318 -11.21 13.90 19.69
C SER A 318 -10.78 13.28 18.37
N THR A 319 -9.54 12.79 18.35
CA THR A 319 -8.91 12.07 17.24
C THR A 319 -8.23 10.83 17.80
N THR A 320 -8.39 9.69 17.13
CA THR A 320 -7.75 8.43 17.52
C THR A 320 -6.48 8.20 16.69
N LEU A 321 -5.37 7.90 17.35
CA LEU A 321 -4.14 7.43 16.69
C LEU A 321 -3.94 5.95 17.04
N GLU A 322 -3.68 5.13 16.02
CA GLU A 322 -3.51 3.68 16.20
C GLU A 322 -2.05 3.29 15.96
N PHE A 323 -1.46 2.65 16.96
CA PHE A 323 -0.10 2.13 16.99
C PHE A 323 -0.12 0.61 17.03
N PHE A 324 0.99 -0.02 16.62
CA PHE A 324 1.20 -1.45 16.77
C PHE A 324 2.53 -1.71 17.47
N ALA A 325 2.48 -2.33 18.64
CA ALA A 325 3.66 -2.70 19.39
C ALA A 325 4.13 -4.10 19.01
N THR A 326 5.42 -4.28 18.77
CA THR A 326 6.02 -5.57 18.39
C THR A 326 7.04 -6.03 19.40
N GLU A 327 7.42 -7.30 19.36
CA GLU A 327 8.68 -7.72 19.96
C GLU A 327 9.86 -7.00 19.27
N PRO A 328 11.06 -6.98 19.89
CA PRO A 328 12.28 -6.48 19.24
C PRO A 328 12.47 -7.07 17.85
N ALA A 329 12.93 -6.25 16.90
CA ALA A 329 13.03 -6.64 15.49
C ALA A 329 13.92 -7.88 15.29
N GLU A 330 15.02 -7.99 16.02
CA GLU A 330 15.90 -9.16 16.02
C GLU A 330 15.15 -10.44 16.43
N THR A 331 14.30 -10.36 17.45
CA THR A 331 13.47 -11.49 17.91
C THR A 331 12.47 -11.91 16.84
N LEU A 332 11.81 -10.97 16.18
CA LEU A 332 10.86 -11.26 15.11
C LEU A 332 11.54 -11.92 13.91
N ILE A 333 12.69 -11.40 13.48
CA ILE A 333 13.48 -11.95 12.37
C ILE A 333 13.96 -13.36 12.70
N ALA A 334 14.47 -13.59 13.91
CA ALA A 334 14.88 -14.92 14.38
C ALA A 334 13.72 -15.91 14.40
N LYS A 335 12.55 -15.53 14.95
CA LYS A 335 11.35 -16.38 14.96
C LYS A 335 10.88 -16.71 13.54
N ARG A 336 10.93 -15.75 12.61
CA ARG A 336 10.53 -15.98 11.20
C ARG A 336 11.50 -16.95 10.51
N GLY A 337 12.81 -16.77 10.70
CA GLY A 337 13.83 -17.69 10.16
C GLY A 337 13.61 -19.13 10.64
N ALA A 338 13.49 -19.31 11.96
CA ALA A 338 13.23 -20.60 12.57
C ALA A 338 11.90 -21.21 12.11
N PHE A 339 10.86 -20.40 11.94
CA PHE A 339 9.56 -20.86 11.44
C PHE A 339 9.67 -21.39 10.00
N ILE A 340 10.29 -20.64 9.09
CA ILE A 340 10.47 -21.08 7.69
C ILE A 340 11.28 -22.38 7.64
N ALA A 341 12.41 -22.44 8.34
CA ALA A 341 13.27 -23.63 8.34
C ALA A 341 12.55 -24.88 8.90
N LYS A 342 11.64 -24.70 9.86
CA LYS A 342 10.81 -25.79 10.41
C LYS A 342 9.69 -26.24 9.47
N ARG A 343 9.22 -25.38 8.57
CA ARG A 343 8.15 -25.69 7.59
C ARG A 343 8.75 -26.15 6.26
N GLN A 344 9.61 -27.15 6.33
CA GLN A 344 10.27 -27.72 5.16
C GLN A 344 9.83 -29.18 4.96
N HIS A 345 9.49 -29.54 3.72
CA HIS A 345 9.29 -30.94 3.33
C HIS A 345 10.63 -31.66 3.30
N ARG A 346 10.70 -32.86 3.90
CA ARG A 346 11.96 -33.59 4.11
C ARG A 346 11.91 -35.06 3.73
N ASP A 347 10.85 -35.51 3.05
CA ASP A 347 10.74 -36.88 2.58
C ASP A 347 11.54 -37.06 1.28
N PRO A 348 12.64 -37.84 1.27
CA PRO A 348 13.46 -38.05 0.07
C PRO A 348 12.77 -38.86 -1.03
N ALA A 349 11.62 -39.50 -0.75
CA ALA A 349 10.83 -40.19 -1.78
C ALA A 349 9.98 -39.22 -2.61
N LEU A 350 9.76 -38.00 -2.11
CA LEU A 350 8.93 -36.99 -2.76
C LEU A 350 9.80 -36.12 -3.66
N TRP A 351 9.27 -35.79 -4.84
CA TRP A 351 9.96 -34.92 -5.79
C TRP A 351 10.21 -33.51 -5.22
N TYR A 352 9.43 -33.12 -4.22
CA TYR A 352 9.52 -31.83 -3.56
C TYR A 352 10.32 -31.87 -2.23
N ASP A 353 11.22 -32.84 -2.07
CA ASP A 353 12.15 -32.85 -0.95
C ASP A 353 12.95 -31.54 -0.86
N GLY A 354 13.04 -30.97 0.34
CA GLY A 354 13.70 -29.70 0.62
C GLY A 354 12.82 -28.47 0.42
N LEU A 355 11.63 -28.58 -0.18
CA LEU A 355 10.71 -27.45 -0.39
C LEU A 355 10.33 -26.76 0.93
N PHE A 356 10.50 -25.44 1.01
CA PHE A 356 9.91 -24.63 2.06
C PHE A 356 8.42 -24.42 1.79
N GLY A 357 7.57 -25.13 2.55
CA GLY A 357 6.12 -25.15 2.34
C GLY A 357 5.42 -23.91 2.89
N GLU A 358 4.27 -23.59 2.29
CA GLU A 358 3.32 -22.64 2.85
C GLU A 358 2.65 -23.21 4.11
N TRP A 359 2.20 -22.33 5.00
CA TRP A 359 1.52 -22.76 6.24
C TRP A 359 0.15 -22.11 6.37
N ALA A 360 -0.89 -22.93 6.38
CA ALA A 360 -2.25 -22.48 6.67
C ALA A 360 -2.36 -22.15 8.18
N MET A 361 -2.14 -20.88 8.54
CA MET A 361 -2.06 -20.43 9.94
C MET A 361 -3.30 -20.77 10.78
N ASP A 362 -4.50 -20.73 10.19
CA ASP A 362 -5.77 -21.00 10.88
C ASP A 362 -6.05 -22.50 11.08
N ARG A 363 -5.53 -23.37 10.19
CA ARG A 363 -5.76 -24.82 10.22
C ARG A 363 -4.58 -25.63 10.71
N GLY A 364 -3.40 -25.03 10.77
CA GLY A 364 -2.17 -25.71 11.18
C GLY A 364 -1.70 -26.76 10.17
N VAL A 365 -1.87 -26.50 8.87
CA VAL A 365 -1.51 -27.43 7.78
C VAL A 365 -0.29 -26.91 7.03
N LEU A 366 0.69 -27.78 6.82
CA LEU A 366 1.83 -27.54 5.92
C LEU A 366 1.39 -27.88 4.50
N LEU A 367 1.37 -26.88 3.62
CA LEU A 367 0.97 -27.06 2.24
C LEU A 367 2.13 -27.64 1.43
N GLY A 368 1.77 -28.46 0.44
CA GLY A 368 2.69 -29.11 -0.49
C GLY A 368 1.94 -29.58 -1.73
N PRO A 369 2.63 -30.12 -2.74
CA PRO A 369 1.98 -30.62 -3.95
C PRO A 369 0.88 -31.67 -3.74
N ASP A 370 0.86 -32.35 -2.59
CA ASP A 370 -0.16 -33.33 -2.23
C ASP A 370 -1.27 -32.74 -1.31
N GLU A 371 -1.12 -31.52 -0.81
CA GLU A 371 -2.09 -30.82 0.05
C GLU A 371 -2.06 -29.31 -0.20
N TYR A 372 -2.95 -28.84 -1.06
CA TYR A 372 -3.12 -27.42 -1.39
C TYR A 372 -4.16 -26.70 -0.52
N ASP A 373 -4.94 -27.46 0.25
CA ASP A 373 -5.93 -26.94 1.18
C ASP A 373 -6.97 -26.02 0.50
N ARG A 374 -7.08 -24.74 0.87
CA ARG A 374 -7.99 -23.77 0.22
C ARG A 374 -7.44 -23.20 -1.10
N ILE A 375 -6.18 -23.43 -1.44
CA ILE A 375 -5.60 -23.00 -2.72
C ILE A 375 -6.09 -23.98 -3.79
N LYS A 376 -6.81 -23.47 -4.79
CA LYS A 376 -7.45 -24.27 -5.86
C LYS A 376 -7.25 -23.63 -7.22
N GLY A 377 -7.43 -24.44 -8.27
CA GLY A 377 -7.39 -24.00 -9.66
C GLY A 377 -5.98 -23.58 -10.10
N TRP A 378 -5.89 -22.55 -10.92
CA TRP A 378 -4.62 -22.11 -11.50
C TRP A 378 -3.63 -21.57 -10.44
N ARG A 379 -4.06 -21.26 -9.21
CA ARG A 379 -3.22 -20.71 -8.12
C ARG A 379 -2.35 -21.72 -7.37
N ILE A 380 -2.42 -23.00 -7.71
CA ILE A 380 -1.60 -24.03 -7.05
C ILE A 380 -0.09 -23.76 -7.13
N TYR A 381 0.35 -22.93 -8.08
CA TYR A 381 1.75 -22.53 -8.18
C TYR A 381 2.30 -21.84 -6.93
N GLU A 382 1.44 -21.18 -6.14
CA GLU A 382 1.83 -20.44 -4.93
C GLU A 382 2.57 -21.33 -3.92
N VAL A 383 2.41 -22.66 -4.01
CA VAL A 383 3.07 -23.63 -3.14
C VAL A 383 4.54 -23.88 -3.52
N THR A 384 4.90 -23.82 -4.80
CA THR A 384 6.20 -24.33 -5.29
C THR A 384 7.03 -23.32 -6.08
N CYS A 385 6.41 -22.28 -6.65
CA CYS A 385 7.09 -21.28 -7.47
C CYS A 385 6.41 -19.90 -7.35
N ASP A 386 6.81 -18.94 -8.18
CA ASP A 386 6.39 -17.54 -8.10
C ASP A 386 6.74 -16.87 -6.74
N ASP A 387 6.42 -15.59 -6.58
CA ASP A 387 6.72 -14.79 -5.40
C ASP A 387 6.34 -15.50 -4.07
N PRO A 388 5.16 -16.16 -3.95
CA PRO A 388 4.79 -16.84 -2.71
C PRO A 388 5.72 -18.00 -2.37
N GLY A 389 6.02 -18.86 -3.35
CA GLY A 389 6.92 -20.01 -3.16
C GLY A 389 8.38 -19.60 -2.94
N LEU A 390 8.89 -18.69 -3.77
CA LEU A 390 10.31 -18.42 -3.92
C LEU A 390 10.85 -17.30 -3.00
N SER A 391 9.99 -16.45 -2.44
CA SER A 391 10.43 -15.39 -1.51
C SER A 391 10.97 -15.92 -0.18
N LYS A 392 10.45 -17.06 0.32
CA LYS A 392 10.88 -17.67 1.60
C LYS A 392 12.38 -18.00 1.65
N PRO A 393 12.95 -18.75 0.67
CA PRO A 393 14.39 -19.03 0.68
C PRO A 393 15.24 -17.77 0.50
N ALA A 394 14.78 -16.78 -0.29
CA ALA A 394 15.49 -15.51 -0.45
C ALA A 394 15.57 -14.73 0.89
N PHE A 395 14.46 -14.65 1.62
CA PHE A 395 14.45 -14.07 2.97
C PHE A 395 15.37 -14.85 3.92
N LEU A 396 15.22 -16.18 3.98
CA LEU A 396 15.97 -17.01 4.92
C LEU A 396 17.48 -16.91 4.68
N ALA A 397 17.92 -16.96 3.42
CA ALA A 397 19.33 -16.82 3.07
C ALA A 397 19.85 -15.41 3.38
N THR A 398 19.12 -14.36 3.00
CA THR A 398 19.54 -12.97 3.26
C THR A 398 19.65 -12.68 4.76
N LYS A 399 18.69 -13.15 5.56
CA LYS A 399 18.77 -13.10 7.03
C LYS A 399 20.02 -13.79 7.54
N ASN A 400 20.33 -14.99 7.04
CA ASN A 400 21.48 -15.76 7.52
C ASN A 400 22.83 -15.19 7.07
N ALA A 401 22.87 -14.40 5.99
CA ALA A 401 24.06 -13.65 5.62
C ALA A 401 24.44 -12.58 6.66
N GLU A 402 23.47 -12.02 7.38
CA GLU A 402 23.73 -11.07 8.47
C GLU A 402 23.81 -11.76 9.85
N HIS A 403 22.86 -12.66 10.14
CA HIS A 403 22.71 -13.34 11.43
C HIS A 403 22.54 -14.86 11.23
N PRO A 404 23.67 -15.59 11.06
CA PRO A 404 23.62 -17.00 10.67
C PRO A 404 23.14 -17.92 11.80
N VAL A 405 22.39 -18.95 11.41
CA VAL A 405 21.98 -20.07 12.26
C VAL A 405 22.25 -21.36 11.49
N ALA A 406 23.15 -22.21 11.99
CA ALA A 406 23.62 -23.39 11.27
C ALA A 406 22.49 -24.31 10.77
N ALA A 407 21.44 -24.52 11.58
CA ALA A 407 20.30 -25.35 11.19
C ALA A 407 19.46 -24.74 10.06
N GLU A 408 19.38 -23.41 9.97
CA GLU A 408 18.69 -22.70 8.88
C GLU A 408 19.50 -22.78 7.58
N VAL A 409 20.82 -22.62 7.67
CA VAL A 409 21.75 -22.77 6.53
C VAL A 409 21.73 -24.21 5.99
N ALA A 410 21.72 -25.23 6.86
CA ALA A 410 21.58 -26.62 6.42
C ALA A 410 20.24 -26.89 5.71
N ALA A 411 19.16 -26.20 6.12
CA ALA A 411 17.87 -26.28 5.44
C ALA A 411 17.91 -25.63 4.05
N LEU A 412 18.58 -24.48 3.90
CA LEU A 412 18.82 -23.83 2.60
C LEU A 412 19.62 -24.73 1.66
N ASP A 413 20.68 -25.36 2.17
CA ASP A 413 21.48 -26.29 1.38
C ASP A 413 20.66 -27.49 0.91
N ARG A 414 19.80 -28.07 1.77
CA ARG A 414 18.88 -29.12 1.36
C ARG A 414 17.91 -28.63 0.27
N TYR A 415 17.35 -27.43 0.41
CA TYR A 415 16.48 -26.84 -0.60
C TYR A 415 17.20 -26.70 -1.95
N ILE A 416 18.44 -26.21 -1.93
CA ILE A 416 19.27 -26.05 -3.13
C ILE A 416 19.57 -27.42 -3.78
N ASP A 417 20.02 -28.40 -2.99
CA ASP A 417 20.44 -29.72 -3.45
C ASP A 417 19.26 -30.59 -3.94
N ARG A 418 18.14 -30.57 -3.21
CA ARG A 418 17.02 -31.52 -3.42
C ARG A 418 15.87 -30.98 -4.23
N PHE A 419 15.62 -29.67 -4.19
CA PHE A 419 14.48 -29.06 -4.88
C PHE A 419 14.89 -28.18 -6.07
N VAL A 420 15.95 -27.38 -5.90
CA VAL A 420 16.30 -26.35 -6.89
C VAL A 420 17.18 -26.91 -8.00
N TRP A 421 18.39 -27.34 -7.69
CA TRP A 421 19.40 -27.66 -8.70
C TRP A 421 19.11 -28.99 -9.41
N GLY A 422 18.76 -28.95 -10.69
CA GLY A 422 18.29 -30.11 -11.46
C GLY A 422 16.79 -30.38 -11.34
N GLY A 423 16.09 -29.66 -10.47
CA GLY A 423 14.63 -29.65 -10.30
C GLY A 423 14.04 -28.34 -10.83
N LEU A 424 13.65 -27.44 -9.92
CA LEU A 424 13.13 -26.10 -10.24
C LEU A 424 14.03 -25.33 -11.23
N GLN A 425 15.35 -25.46 -11.07
CA GLN A 425 16.35 -24.83 -11.92
C GLN A 425 17.09 -25.88 -12.75
N ARG A 426 17.31 -25.59 -14.02
CA ARG A 426 18.18 -26.40 -14.90
C ARG A 426 19.65 -26.29 -14.50
N SER A 427 20.30 -27.43 -14.36
CA SER A 427 21.72 -27.55 -14.03
C SER A 427 22.65 -27.18 -15.20
N ASP A 428 23.95 -27.15 -14.93
CA ASP A 428 25.06 -26.95 -15.88
C ASP A 428 25.18 -28.05 -16.95
N ARG A 429 24.50 -29.18 -16.76
CA ARG A 429 24.47 -30.29 -17.72
C ARG A 429 23.27 -30.26 -18.66
N GLU A 430 22.36 -29.31 -18.46
CA GLU A 430 21.12 -29.19 -19.22
C GLU A 430 21.16 -28.01 -20.18
N ALA A 431 20.48 -28.13 -21.32
CA ALA A 431 20.27 -26.99 -22.22
C ALA A 431 19.50 -25.88 -21.51
N HIS A 432 19.70 -24.61 -21.89
CA HIS A 432 19.15 -23.46 -21.16
C HIS A 432 19.55 -23.49 -19.67
N THR A 433 20.84 -23.72 -19.43
CA THR A 433 21.47 -23.73 -18.11
C THR A 433 21.02 -22.55 -17.26
N TYR A 434 20.76 -22.80 -15.97
CA TYR A 434 20.20 -21.86 -14.99
C TYR A 434 18.74 -21.44 -15.21
N GLY A 435 18.06 -21.94 -16.25
CA GLY A 435 16.64 -21.66 -16.49
C GLY A 435 15.75 -22.15 -15.35
N ILE A 436 14.81 -21.31 -14.89
CA ILE A 436 13.92 -21.60 -13.76
C ILE A 436 12.52 -21.88 -14.28
N TYR A 437 11.96 -23.03 -13.90
CA TYR A 437 10.60 -23.42 -14.24
C TYR A 437 9.57 -22.60 -13.45
N GLY A 438 8.62 -22.02 -14.19
CA GLY A 438 7.49 -21.27 -13.62
C GLY A 438 6.25 -22.14 -13.36
N ILE A 439 5.07 -21.53 -13.49
CA ILE A 439 3.76 -22.15 -13.24
C ILE A 439 3.44 -23.36 -14.15
N PRO A 440 2.64 -24.35 -13.70
CA PRO A 440 2.09 -24.48 -12.35
C PRO A 440 3.12 -25.01 -11.34
N ASP A 441 4.06 -25.84 -11.77
CA ASP A 441 5.18 -26.34 -10.96
C ASP A 441 6.26 -26.92 -11.89
N TRP A 442 7.48 -27.12 -11.37
CA TRP A 442 8.58 -27.59 -12.18
C TRP A 442 8.44 -29.04 -12.64
N LYS A 443 7.77 -29.91 -11.87
CA LYS A 443 7.64 -31.32 -12.21
C LYS A 443 6.71 -31.48 -13.39
N THR A 444 5.52 -30.89 -13.31
CA THR A 444 4.55 -30.83 -14.39
C THR A 444 5.18 -30.27 -15.67
N ASN A 445 5.95 -29.19 -15.57
CA ASN A 445 6.60 -28.59 -16.73
C ASN A 445 7.70 -29.48 -17.32
N ARG A 446 8.55 -30.09 -16.49
CA ARG A 446 9.62 -31.00 -16.94
C ARG A 446 9.09 -32.27 -17.58
N GLU A 447 8.03 -32.84 -17.02
CA GLU A 447 7.40 -34.10 -17.47
C GLU A 447 6.36 -33.86 -18.59
N SER A 448 6.10 -32.60 -18.95
CA SER A 448 5.10 -32.26 -19.96
C SER A 448 5.38 -32.92 -21.32
N ALA A 449 4.30 -33.38 -21.96
CA ALA A 449 4.35 -33.84 -23.33
C ALA A 449 4.68 -32.70 -24.32
N ASP A 450 4.35 -31.45 -23.98
CA ASP A 450 4.67 -30.28 -24.80
C ASP A 450 6.17 -29.90 -24.63
N PRO A 451 7.00 -30.06 -25.67
CA PRO A 451 8.41 -29.64 -25.60
C PRO A 451 8.56 -28.10 -25.63
N GLY A 452 7.50 -27.37 -25.94
CA GLY A 452 7.48 -25.92 -26.14
C GLY A 452 7.21 -25.12 -24.87
N LYS A 453 6.85 -23.85 -25.09
CA LYS A 453 6.73 -22.83 -24.04
C LYS A 453 5.61 -23.07 -23.01
N LYS A 454 4.65 -23.96 -23.28
CA LYS A 454 3.60 -24.31 -22.29
C LYS A 454 3.95 -25.57 -21.49
N GLY A 455 5.11 -26.18 -21.72
CA GLY A 455 5.58 -27.37 -21.04
C GLY A 455 7.07 -27.28 -20.70
N ARG A 456 7.90 -28.08 -21.38
CA ARG A 456 9.32 -28.24 -21.00
C ARG A 456 10.16 -26.98 -21.13
N LEU A 457 9.72 -26.00 -21.91
CA LEU A 457 10.35 -24.68 -22.01
C LEU A 457 9.61 -23.59 -21.25
N HIS A 458 8.75 -23.92 -20.27
CA HIS A 458 8.15 -22.95 -19.35
C HIS A 458 9.16 -22.40 -18.32
N ILE A 459 10.27 -21.87 -18.84
CA ILE A 459 11.40 -21.29 -18.10
C ILE A 459 11.56 -19.79 -18.40
N TRP A 460 10.49 -19.17 -18.89
CA TRP A 460 10.55 -17.84 -19.52
C TRP A 460 9.96 -16.73 -18.66
N ARG A 461 9.55 -16.99 -17.42
CA ARG A 461 8.97 -15.98 -16.54
C ARG A 461 10.10 -15.28 -15.76
N PRO A 462 10.43 -14.00 -16.04
CA PRO A 462 11.58 -13.35 -15.42
C PRO A 462 11.43 -13.14 -13.90
N TYR A 463 10.19 -12.98 -13.43
CA TYR A 463 9.84 -12.80 -12.01
C TYR A 463 10.40 -13.88 -11.09
N ASP A 464 10.56 -15.13 -11.57
CA ASP A 464 11.01 -16.24 -10.72
C ASP A 464 12.52 -16.20 -10.43
N TYR A 465 13.31 -15.55 -11.30
CA TYR A 465 14.78 -15.62 -11.26
C TYR A 465 15.42 -14.88 -10.08
N PRO A 466 15.01 -13.65 -9.75
CA PRO A 466 15.63 -12.87 -8.68
C PRO A 466 15.62 -13.48 -7.30
N HIS A 467 14.54 -14.17 -6.95
CA HIS A 467 14.46 -14.85 -5.67
C HIS A 467 15.58 -15.90 -5.52
N ILE A 468 15.87 -16.64 -6.60
CA ILE A 468 16.87 -17.70 -6.60
C ILE A 468 18.30 -17.12 -6.63
N PHE A 469 18.59 -16.11 -7.46
CA PHE A 469 19.94 -15.54 -7.44
C PHE A 469 20.24 -14.72 -6.18
N ALA A 470 19.23 -14.10 -5.56
CA ALA A 470 19.39 -13.44 -4.26
C ALA A 470 19.70 -14.46 -3.16
N MET A 471 19.01 -15.62 -3.16
CA MET A 471 19.35 -16.73 -2.28
C MET A 471 20.79 -17.20 -2.47
N TYR A 472 21.23 -17.48 -3.71
CA TYR A 472 22.59 -17.92 -3.98
C TYR A 472 23.64 -16.87 -3.58
N PHE A 473 23.38 -15.59 -3.85
CA PHE A 473 24.29 -14.52 -3.47
C PHE A 473 24.41 -14.39 -1.95
N ALA A 474 23.31 -14.55 -1.21
CA ALA A 474 23.35 -14.59 0.24
C ALA A 474 24.10 -15.84 0.77
N MET A 475 23.93 -17.01 0.16
CA MET A 475 24.71 -18.22 0.50
C MET A 475 26.21 -18.04 0.23
N TYR A 476 26.59 -17.32 -0.84
CA TYR A 476 27.98 -16.92 -1.08
C TYR A 476 28.52 -16.07 0.09
N ARG A 477 27.76 -15.06 0.53
CA ARG A 477 28.15 -14.22 1.67
C ARG A 477 28.30 -15.04 2.96
N ILE A 478 27.38 -15.99 3.22
CA ILE A 478 27.48 -16.89 4.36
C ILE A 478 28.78 -17.71 4.31
N ALA A 479 29.05 -18.38 3.20
CA ALA A 479 30.24 -19.21 3.03
C ALA A 479 31.55 -18.40 3.08
N ARG A 480 31.51 -17.11 2.70
CA ARG A 480 32.68 -16.20 2.73
C ARG A 480 32.92 -15.60 4.11
N ASP A 481 31.88 -15.08 4.75
CA ASP A 481 31.98 -14.23 5.94
C ASP A 481 31.84 -15.03 7.25
N HIS A 482 31.14 -16.16 7.23
CA HIS A 482 30.80 -16.96 8.42
C HIS A 482 31.40 -18.36 8.35
N LEU A 483 32.74 -18.47 8.27
CA LEU A 483 33.49 -19.73 8.09
C LEU A 483 33.22 -20.82 9.16
N HIS A 484 32.64 -20.46 10.30
CA HIS A 484 32.24 -21.38 11.37
C HIS A 484 30.89 -22.07 11.09
N ILE A 485 30.16 -21.61 10.07
CA ILE A 485 28.87 -22.17 9.64
C ILE A 485 29.14 -23.08 8.44
N PRO A 486 28.86 -24.38 8.53
CA PRO A 486 29.09 -25.29 7.42
C PRO A 486 28.10 -25.00 6.28
N THR A 487 28.62 -24.94 5.05
CA THR A 487 27.85 -24.90 3.81
C THR A 487 28.23 -26.09 2.93
N GLN A 488 27.30 -26.59 2.12
CA GLN A 488 27.55 -27.73 1.23
C GLN A 488 28.44 -27.36 0.04
N LEU A 489 28.28 -26.16 -0.51
CA LEU A 489 29.12 -25.66 -1.61
C LEU A 489 30.15 -24.65 -1.09
N SER A 490 31.20 -24.44 -1.88
CA SER A 490 32.16 -23.35 -1.63
C SER A 490 31.51 -22.00 -1.93
N ALA A 491 32.09 -20.93 -1.37
CA ALA A 491 31.69 -19.57 -1.70
C ALA A 491 31.69 -19.34 -3.23
N ASP A 492 32.76 -19.75 -3.93
CA ASP A 492 32.84 -19.62 -5.38
C ASP A 492 31.71 -20.33 -6.12
N ALA A 493 31.34 -21.53 -5.71
CA ALA A 493 30.26 -22.27 -6.34
C ALA A 493 28.90 -21.59 -6.16
N TYR A 494 28.62 -20.99 -4.99
CA TYR A 494 27.41 -20.17 -4.83
C TYR A 494 27.48 -18.88 -5.67
N LEU A 495 28.64 -18.23 -5.74
CA LEU A 495 28.82 -17.02 -6.55
C LEU A 495 28.61 -17.29 -8.05
N GLU A 496 29.09 -18.44 -8.54
CA GLU A 496 28.88 -18.90 -9.91
C GLU A 496 27.39 -19.12 -10.21
N ARG A 497 26.67 -19.82 -9.32
CA ARG A 497 25.22 -20.03 -9.45
C ARG A 497 24.44 -18.71 -9.39
N ALA A 498 24.83 -17.78 -8.52
CA ALA A 498 24.21 -16.46 -8.44
C ALA A 498 24.37 -15.69 -9.77
N HIS A 499 25.60 -15.62 -10.28
CA HIS A 499 25.89 -14.98 -11.57
C HIS A 499 25.14 -15.64 -12.73
N GLY A 500 25.24 -16.96 -12.87
CA GLY A 500 24.60 -17.71 -13.96
C GLY A 500 23.08 -17.54 -13.98
N THR A 501 22.46 -17.56 -12.80
CA THR A 501 21.02 -17.33 -12.65
C THR A 501 20.62 -15.88 -12.96
N ALA A 502 21.40 -14.90 -12.53
CA ALA A 502 21.14 -13.49 -12.85
C ALA A 502 21.27 -13.21 -14.36
N LEU A 503 22.27 -13.78 -15.02
CA LEU A 503 22.44 -13.68 -16.47
C LEU A 503 21.29 -14.38 -17.23
N ALA A 504 20.85 -15.54 -16.73
CA ALA A 504 19.75 -16.30 -17.31
C ALA A 504 18.43 -15.50 -17.32
N MET A 505 18.16 -14.69 -16.29
CA MET A 505 16.99 -13.78 -16.26
C MET A 505 16.93 -12.87 -17.49
N PHE A 506 18.07 -12.33 -17.94
CA PHE A 506 18.11 -11.42 -19.09
C PHE A 506 18.11 -12.11 -20.45
N THR A 507 18.49 -13.39 -20.50
CA THR A 507 18.80 -14.08 -21.76
C THR A 507 17.81 -15.19 -22.11
N ILE A 508 17.33 -15.96 -21.14
CA ILE A 508 16.47 -17.12 -21.39
C ILE A 508 15.03 -16.70 -21.74
N PRO A 509 14.32 -15.90 -20.93
CA PRO A 509 12.99 -15.39 -21.29
C PRO A 509 12.92 -14.77 -22.68
N MET A 510 13.93 -13.95 -23.01
CA MET A 510 14.06 -13.34 -24.33
C MET A 510 14.21 -14.40 -25.43
N ARG A 511 15.08 -15.40 -25.24
CA ARG A 511 15.32 -16.44 -26.26
C ARG A 511 14.11 -17.35 -26.49
N VAL A 512 13.30 -17.60 -25.45
CA VAL A 512 12.22 -18.60 -25.50
C VAL A 512 10.89 -17.99 -25.99
N ILE A 513 10.55 -16.77 -25.57
CA ILE A 513 9.27 -16.12 -25.94
C ILE A 513 9.39 -14.60 -26.20
N ASP A 514 10.59 -14.06 -26.34
CA ASP A 514 10.84 -12.61 -26.49
C ASP A 514 10.37 -11.75 -25.30
N TRP A 515 10.30 -12.32 -24.08
CA TRP A 515 10.01 -11.53 -22.88
C TRP A 515 11.28 -10.84 -22.36
N SER A 516 11.37 -9.54 -22.60
CA SER A 516 12.44 -8.67 -22.11
C SER A 516 12.39 -8.45 -20.59
N ALA A 517 13.53 -8.62 -19.92
CA ALA A 517 13.72 -8.26 -18.51
C ALA A 517 14.09 -6.78 -18.28
N TYR A 518 14.15 -5.95 -19.33
CA TYR A 518 14.57 -4.55 -19.22
C TYR A 518 13.43 -3.57 -18.93
N GLY A 519 12.19 -3.93 -19.28
CA GLY A 519 11.03 -3.02 -19.23
C GLY A 519 10.23 -3.04 -17.92
N THR A 520 10.59 -3.90 -16.98
CA THR A 520 9.82 -4.13 -15.75
C THR A 520 10.79 -4.31 -14.58
N GLY A 521 10.45 -3.75 -13.41
CA GLY A 521 11.19 -4.02 -12.17
C GLY A 521 10.77 -5.36 -11.57
N PHE A 522 11.73 -6.21 -11.21
CA PHE A 522 11.48 -7.51 -10.56
C PHE A 522 12.07 -7.52 -9.14
N TYR A 523 11.33 -8.04 -8.15
CA TYR A 523 11.79 -8.08 -6.75
C TYR A 523 13.13 -8.74 -6.59
N ASN A 524 13.87 -8.41 -5.54
CA ASN A 524 15.18 -8.98 -5.22
C ASN A 524 16.28 -8.75 -6.28
N GLU A 525 15.98 -8.20 -7.47
CA GLU A 525 17.01 -7.89 -8.46
C GLU A 525 17.93 -6.74 -8.03
N CYS A 526 17.56 -6.04 -6.95
CA CYS A 526 18.33 -4.99 -6.31
C CYS A 526 19.73 -5.45 -5.82
N VAL A 527 19.97 -6.76 -5.73
CA VAL A 527 21.28 -7.33 -5.36
C VAL A 527 22.27 -7.41 -6.52
N ILE A 528 21.84 -7.16 -7.77
CA ILE A 528 22.71 -7.25 -8.96
C ILE A 528 23.97 -6.35 -8.85
N PRO A 529 23.89 -5.08 -8.41
CA PRO A 529 25.08 -4.23 -8.22
C PRO A 529 26.09 -4.81 -7.23
N ASP A 530 25.62 -5.39 -6.13
CA ASP A 530 26.47 -6.00 -5.10
C ASP A 530 27.08 -7.30 -5.62
N LEU A 531 26.32 -8.09 -6.39
CA LEU A 531 26.82 -9.28 -7.08
C LEU A 531 27.92 -8.93 -8.09
N VAL A 532 27.74 -7.87 -8.90
CA VAL A 532 28.78 -7.37 -9.81
C VAL A 532 30.05 -6.98 -9.04
N SER A 533 29.89 -6.35 -7.87
CA SER A 533 31.02 -5.96 -7.03
C SER A 533 31.76 -7.18 -6.48
N ALA A 534 31.04 -8.18 -5.97
CA ALA A 534 31.62 -9.44 -5.51
C ALA A 534 32.36 -10.21 -6.63
N LEU A 535 31.83 -10.21 -7.86
CA LEU A 535 32.51 -10.82 -9.01
C LEU A 535 33.83 -10.09 -9.32
N LYS A 536 33.87 -8.77 -9.22
CA LYS A 536 35.10 -7.97 -9.41
C LYS A 536 36.13 -8.25 -8.31
N GLU A 537 35.69 -8.25 -7.06
CA GLU A 537 36.53 -8.56 -5.88
C GLU A 537 37.15 -9.96 -5.98
N ARG A 538 36.39 -10.94 -6.48
CA ARG A 538 36.90 -12.30 -6.71
C ARG A 538 37.85 -12.41 -7.91
N GLY A 539 37.87 -11.42 -8.81
CA GLY A 539 38.69 -11.38 -10.01
C GLY A 539 38.00 -11.89 -11.28
N TRP A 540 36.69 -12.20 -11.24
CA TRP A 540 35.88 -12.68 -12.36
C TRP A 540 35.42 -11.53 -13.25
N LYS A 541 36.39 -10.81 -13.84
CA LYS A 541 36.17 -9.54 -14.54
C LYS A 541 35.25 -9.66 -15.76
N GLY A 542 35.31 -10.78 -16.48
CA GLY A 542 34.46 -11.01 -17.66
C GLY A 542 32.99 -11.13 -17.28
N GLN A 543 32.70 -12.01 -16.33
CA GLN A 543 31.36 -12.22 -15.75
C GLN A 543 30.80 -10.92 -15.15
N ALA A 544 31.63 -10.18 -14.40
CA ALA A 544 31.23 -8.90 -13.85
C ALA A 544 30.86 -7.87 -14.93
N ALA A 545 31.66 -7.78 -16.00
CA ALA A 545 31.44 -6.84 -17.09
C ALA A 545 30.15 -7.18 -17.88
N GLU A 546 29.90 -8.46 -18.13
CA GLU A 546 28.69 -8.92 -18.82
C GLU A 546 27.43 -8.58 -18.02
N LEU A 547 27.37 -8.97 -16.75
CA LEU A 547 26.21 -8.67 -15.89
C LEU A 547 26.03 -7.16 -15.69
N GLN A 548 27.13 -6.40 -15.54
CA GLN A 548 27.09 -4.94 -15.46
C GLN A 548 26.50 -4.32 -16.73
N ALA A 549 26.79 -4.85 -17.92
CA ALA A 549 26.23 -4.34 -19.17
C ALA A 549 24.71 -4.53 -19.25
N HIS A 550 24.19 -5.68 -18.77
CA HIS A 550 22.75 -5.93 -18.65
C HIS A 550 22.08 -4.96 -17.68
N TRP A 551 22.67 -4.77 -16.50
CA TRP A 551 22.17 -3.80 -15.51
C TRP A 551 22.17 -2.37 -16.07
N ALA A 552 23.26 -1.95 -16.71
CA ALA A 552 23.37 -0.63 -17.33
C ALA A 552 22.33 -0.43 -18.44
N ARG A 553 22.05 -1.46 -19.25
CA ARG A 553 20.98 -1.40 -20.26
C ARG A 553 19.61 -1.18 -19.61
N LYS A 554 19.31 -1.89 -18.51
CA LYS A 554 18.07 -1.70 -17.76
C LYS A 554 17.97 -0.29 -17.17
N VAL A 555 19.05 0.22 -16.56
CA VAL A 555 19.11 1.60 -16.06
C VAL A 555 18.81 2.60 -17.17
N ARG A 556 19.45 2.48 -18.34
CA ARG A 556 19.20 3.38 -19.47
C ARG A 556 17.76 3.34 -19.94
N HIS A 557 17.14 2.16 -20.01
CA HIS A 557 15.72 2.05 -20.37
C HIS A 557 14.85 2.89 -19.43
N PHE A 558 14.99 2.71 -18.11
CA PHE A 558 14.18 3.46 -17.13
C PHE A 558 14.48 4.97 -17.10
N VAL A 559 15.76 5.35 -17.21
CA VAL A 559 16.19 6.75 -17.13
C VAL A 559 15.89 7.52 -18.41
N LEU A 560 16.09 6.91 -19.59
CA LEU A 560 16.02 7.60 -20.88
C LEU A 560 14.67 7.42 -21.57
N GLU A 561 14.08 6.23 -21.53
CA GLU A 561 12.79 5.93 -22.18
C GLU A 561 11.61 6.23 -21.28
N SER A 562 11.84 6.45 -19.98
CA SER A 562 10.85 6.97 -19.04
C SER A 562 9.54 6.15 -18.97
N PRO A 563 9.61 4.81 -18.85
CA PRO A 563 8.44 3.94 -18.83
C PRO A 563 7.50 4.25 -17.66
N ASP A 564 6.27 3.74 -17.72
CA ASP A 564 5.35 3.81 -16.60
C ASP A 564 5.92 3.02 -15.40
N LEU A 565 6.04 3.68 -14.25
CA LEU A 565 6.59 3.08 -13.02
C LEU A 565 5.55 2.30 -12.23
N PHE A 566 4.27 2.46 -12.56
CA PHE A 566 3.16 1.73 -11.95
C PHE A 566 2.80 0.48 -12.74
N GLY A 567 3.35 0.31 -13.95
CA GLY A 567 3.07 -0.83 -14.81
C GLY A 567 3.76 -2.12 -14.36
N SER A 568 3.02 -3.22 -14.32
CA SER A 568 3.52 -4.58 -14.09
C SER A 568 2.78 -5.58 -14.97
N GLU A 569 2.38 -6.74 -14.43
CA GLU A 569 1.29 -7.56 -14.99
C GLU A 569 -0.07 -6.83 -14.90
N TYR A 570 -0.18 -5.84 -14.00
CA TYR A 570 -1.37 -5.01 -13.81
C TYR A 570 -1.18 -3.59 -14.36
N PRO A 571 -2.28 -2.89 -14.71
CA PRO A 571 -2.22 -1.50 -15.17
C PRO A 571 -1.67 -0.52 -14.14
N PHE A 572 -1.84 -0.82 -12.85
CA PHE A 572 -1.39 0.03 -11.75
C PHE A 572 -1.03 -0.82 -10.52
N ASP A 573 0.26 -0.87 -10.20
CA ASP A 573 0.82 -1.64 -9.11
C ASP A 573 2.07 -0.95 -8.52
N SER A 574 2.48 -1.36 -7.32
CA SER A 574 3.69 -0.87 -6.64
C SER A 574 4.86 -1.85 -6.76
N THR A 575 4.75 -2.84 -7.64
CA THR A 575 5.66 -4.00 -7.66
C THR A 575 7.09 -3.65 -8.04
N GLY A 576 7.27 -2.78 -9.02
CA GLY A 576 8.59 -2.41 -9.52
C GLY A 576 9.37 -1.45 -8.60
N PHE A 577 8.82 -1.01 -7.46
CA PHE A 577 9.42 0.08 -6.69
C PHE A 577 10.74 -0.24 -6.01
N GLU A 578 10.96 -1.47 -5.55
CA GLU A 578 12.27 -1.89 -5.04
C GLU A 578 13.34 -1.77 -6.13
N SER A 579 13.07 -2.35 -7.29
CA SER A 579 14.03 -2.42 -8.39
C SER A 579 14.26 -1.06 -9.02
N THR A 580 13.21 -0.29 -9.28
CA THR A 580 13.34 1.08 -9.82
C THR A 580 14.08 2.00 -8.87
N GLN A 581 13.95 1.81 -7.55
CA GLN A 581 14.77 2.51 -6.57
C GLN A 581 16.25 2.11 -6.69
N ALA A 582 16.56 0.83 -6.83
CA ALA A 582 17.92 0.35 -7.03
C ALA A 582 18.54 0.86 -8.35
N LEU A 583 17.75 0.94 -9.42
CA LEU A 583 18.15 1.53 -10.69
C LEU A 583 18.44 3.03 -10.56
N ALA A 584 17.58 3.77 -9.86
CA ALA A 584 17.76 5.20 -9.58
C ALA A 584 19.03 5.45 -8.77
N ARG A 585 19.28 4.64 -7.73
CA ARG A 585 20.52 4.70 -6.95
C ARG A 585 21.74 4.43 -7.81
N SER A 586 21.72 3.35 -8.58
CA SER A 586 22.84 3.01 -9.48
C SER A 586 23.17 4.19 -10.40
N ALA A 587 22.14 4.79 -11.03
CA ALA A 587 22.28 5.95 -11.89
C ALA A 587 22.87 7.18 -11.19
N LEU A 588 22.57 7.37 -9.91
CA LEU A 588 23.12 8.46 -9.09
C LEU A 588 24.57 8.21 -8.67
N ASP A 589 24.90 6.96 -8.33
CA ASP A 589 26.21 6.56 -7.81
C ASP A 589 27.28 6.64 -8.91
N ASP A 590 26.99 6.17 -10.13
CA ASP A 590 27.89 6.28 -11.28
C ASP A 590 27.14 6.46 -12.61
N PRO A 591 26.67 7.68 -12.93
CA PRO A 591 25.91 7.96 -14.14
C PRO A 591 26.72 7.65 -15.42
N ALA A 592 28.03 7.92 -15.40
CA ALA A 592 28.90 7.75 -16.56
C ALA A 592 29.05 6.26 -16.92
N ALA A 593 29.30 5.38 -15.94
CA ALA A 593 29.40 3.94 -16.18
C ALA A 593 28.08 3.32 -16.66
N LEU A 594 26.95 3.95 -16.36
CA LEU A 594 25.63 3.47 -16.77
C LEU A 594 25.16 4.08 -18.10
N GLY A 595 25.90 5.05 -18.65
CA GLY A 595 25.61 5.68 -19.94
C GLY A 595 24.45 6.68 -19.86
N VAL A 596 24.34 7.41 -18.76
CA VAL A 596 23.36 8.48 -18.54
C VAL A 596 24.07 9.73 -18.01
N THR A 597 23.45 10.90 -18.11
CA THR A 597 23.97 12.13 -17.48
C THR A 597 23.52 12.23 -16.02
N ALA A 598 24.29 12.95 -15.19
CA ALA A 598 23.91 13.21 -13.80
C ALA A 598 22.54 13.92 -13.66
N GLY A 599 22.19 14.78 -14.63
CA GLY A 599 20.89 15.45 -14.69
C GLY A 599 19.74 14.47 -14.95
N GLN A 600 19.91 13.54 -15.90
CA GLN A 600 18.93 12.50 -16.20
C GLN A 600 18.76 11.53 -15.03
N ALA A 601 19.86 11.10 -14.41
CA ALA A 601 19.83 10.24 -13.22
C ALA A 601 19.05 10.90 -12.06
N ARG A 602 19.28 12.20 -11.82
CA ARG A 602 18.56 12.97 -10.81
C ARG A 602 17.07 13.09 -11.12
N ALA A 603 16.71 13.41 -12.36
CA ALA A 603 15.33 13.50 -12.79
C ALA A 603 14.58 12.17 -12.62
N PHE A 604 15.22 11.05 -12.98
CA PHE A 604 14.64 9.72 -12.76
C PHE A 604 14.46 9.40 -11.28
N ALA A 605 15.46 9.69 -10.44
CA ALA A 605 15.37 9.49 -9.00
C ALA A 605 14.25 10.32 -8.34
N ASP A 606 14.07 11.57 -8.76
CA ASP A 606 12.97 12.42 -8.28
C ASP A 606 11.59 11.89 -8.73
N ARG A 607 11.47 11.46 -9.99
CA ARG A 607 10.25 10.84 -10.51
C ARG A 607 9.90 9.54 -9.77
N GLN A 608 10.89 8.67 -9.56
CA GLN A 608 10.71 7.41 -8.84
C GLN A 608 10.27 7.67 -7.40
N MET A 609 10.88 8.64 -6.72
CA MET A 609 10.49 9.04 -5.37
C MET A 609 9.06 9.55 -5.32
N ALA A 610 8.68 10.43 -6.25
CA ALA A 610 7.33 10.97 -6.33
C ALA A 610 6.29 9.86 -6.55
N ALA A 611 6.53 8.96 -7.50
CA ALA A 611 5.66 7.81 -7.76
C ALA A 611 5.52 6.88 -6.54
N ASN A 612 6.61 6.65 -5.81
CA ASN A 612 6.61 5.80 -4.63
C ASN A 612 5.88 6.47 -3.45
N LEU A 613 6.04 7.77 -3.24
CA LEU A 613 5.29 8.53 -2.22
C LEU A 613 3.80 8.63 -2.55
N PHE A 614 3.44 8.74 -3.83
CA PHE A 614 2.06 8.72 -4.29
C PHE A 614 1.32 7.46 -3.84
N CYS A 615 1.97 6.29 -3.95
CA CYS A 615 1.40 5.03 -3.49
C CYS A 615 1.59 4.79 -1.99
N ARG A 616 1.70 5.83 -1.15
CA ARG A 616 1.91 5.64 0.30
C ARG A 616 1.06 6.53 1.18
N GLY A 617 0.67 5.99 2.33
CA GLY A 617 0.11 6.82 3.39
C GLY A 617 1.18 7.75 3.94
N TRP A 618 1.00 9.05 3.77
CA TRP A 618 1.97 10.08 4.15
C TRP A 618 1.41 11.00 5.24
N LEU A 619 0.10 11.29 5.16
CA LEU A 619 -0.62 12.15 6.08
C LEU A 619 -1.61 11.39 6.93
N GLU A 620 -1.73 10.06 6.77
CA GLU A 620 -2.69 9.21 7.44
C GLU A 620 -2.08 8.51 8.67
N PRO A 621 -2.17 9.08 9.89
CA PRO A 621 -1.45 8.62 11.06
C PRO A 621 -2.16 7.41 11.73
N ALA A 622 -2.11 6.26 11.07
CA ALA A 622 -2.42 4.96 11.65
C ALA A 622 -1.34 3.93 11.25
N TYR A 623 -1.04 2.96 12.12
CA TYR A 623 0.02 1.97 11.85
C TYR A 623 -0.15 1.21 10.54
N TYR A 624 -1.39 1.01 10.09
CA TYR A 624 -1.73 0.32 8.84
C TYR A 624 -1.81 1.23 7.61
N LEU A 625 -1.71 2.56 7.79
CA LEU A 625 -1.74 3.53 6.69
C LEU A 625 -0.38 4.20 6.50
N LEU A 626 0.24 4.67 7.59
CA LEU A 626 1.45 5.49 7.55
C LEU A 626 2.64 4.70 7.00
N GLY A 627 3.03 5.02 5.77
CA GLY A 627 4.08 4.37 5.00
C GLY A 627 3.61 3.16 4.20
N SER A 628 2.36 2.72 4.36
CA SER A 628 1.80 1.53 3.70
C SER A 628 1.83 1.70 2.20
N ASP A 629 2.07 0.62 1.44
CA ASP A 629 1.86 0.64 0.00
C ASP A 629 0.37 0.66 -0.31
N TYR A 630 -0.03 1.57 -1.20
CA TYR A 630 -1.37 1.67 -1.76
C TYR A 630 -1.34 1.21 -3.22
N ARG A 631 -2.38 0.49 -3.64
CA ARG A 631 -2.60 0.10 -5.04
C ARG A 631 -3.81 0.82 -5.61
N ALA A 632 -4.36 0.37 -6.73
CA ALA A 632 -5.44 1.04 -7.45
C ALA A 632 -6.66 1.44 -6.57
N GLN A 633 -6.93 0.72 -5.47
CA GLN A 633 -8.03 1.01 -4.53
C GLN A 633 -7.62 1.90 -3.34
N GLY A 634 -6.39 2.42 -3.29
CA GLY A 634 -5.89 3.23 -2.19
C GLY A 634 -5.82 2.44 -0.87
N ALA A 635 -6.10 3.15 0.23
CA ALA A 635 -6.14 2.64 1.60
C ALA A 635 -7.27 1.61 1.90
N ASP A 636 -8.04 1.17 0.90
CA ASP A 636 -9.28 0.42 1.11
C ASP A 636 -9.10 -1.10 1.25
N SER A 637 -7.99 -1.63 0.75
CA SER A 637 -7.82 -3.09 0.59
C SER A 637 -6.38 -3.57 0.64
N TYR A 638 -5.43 -2.79 0.12
CA TYR A 638 -4.01 -3.11 0.14
C TYR A 638 -3.33 -2.20 1.16
N THR A 639 -3.25 -2.67 2.39
CA THR A 639 -2.47 -2.06 3.46
C THR A 639 -1.51 -3.07 4.05
N LEU A 640 -0.35 -2.61 4.53
CA LEU A 640 0.68 -3.45 5.16
C LEU A 640 1.11 -4.64 4.31
N THR A 641 1.10 -4.52 2.97
CA THR A 641 1.54 -5.65 2.15
C THR A 641 3.05 -5.79 2.26
N TYR A 642 3.60 -6.92 1.79
CA TYR A 642 5.05 -7.11 1.79
C TYR A 642 5.78 -6.04 0.93
N MET A 643 5.08 -5.33 0.05
CA MET A 643 5.64 -4.22 -0.75
C MET A 643 5.87 -2.95 0.05
N ALA A 644 5.18 -2.79 1.18
CA ALA A 644 5.34 -1.64 2.05
C ALA A 644 6.83 -1.44 2.36
N GLN A 645 7.53 -2.52 2.71
CA GLN A 645 8.96 -2.51 3.05
C GLN A 645 9.87 -2.30 1.82
N MET A 646 9.57 -2.98 0.70
CA MET A 646 10.53 -3.14 -0.41
C MET A 646 10.73 -1.88 -1.26
N GLY A 647 9.71 -1.01 -1.38
CA GLY A 647 9.89 0.33 -1.95
C GLY A 647 10.27 1.38 -0.91
N GLY A 648 10.06 1.09 0.38
CA GLY A 648 10.13 2.08 1.46
C GLY A 648 11.51 2.24 2.07
N ALA A 649 12.34 1.19 2.13
CA ALA A 649 13.56 1.14 2.95
C ALA A 649 14.73 2.04 2.50
N ARG A 650 15.01 2.08 1.19
CA ARG A 650 16.27 2.66 0.67
C ARG A 650 16.30 4.17 0.29
N PRO A 651 15.23 4.98 0.31
CA PRO A 651 15.31 6.44 0.12
C PRO A 651 16.23 7.19 1.10
N CYS A 652 16.54 6.62 2.28
CA CYS A 652 17.29 7.30 3.35
C CYS A 652 18.75 7.63 3.03
N LEU A 653 19.41 6.84 2.19
CA LEU A 653 20.88 6.81 2.15
C LEU A 653 21.53 7.80 1.17
N ALA A 654 20.76 8.66 0.49
CA ALA A 654 21.28 9.42 -0.66
C ALA A 654 21.08 10.96 -0.64
N ARG A 655 20.64 11.61 0.45
CA ARG A 655 20.41 13.08 0.42
C ARG A 655 20.90 13.89 1.62
N PRO A 656 21.56 15.07 1.40
CA PRO A 656 21.81 16.04 2.45
C PRO A 656 20.51 16.74 2.92
N ALA A 657 20.50 17.10 4.20
CA ALA A 657 19.36 17.51 5.04
C ALA A 657 18.53 18.76 4.63
N ARG A 658 18.70 19.31 3.41
CA ARG A 658 18.03 20.56 2.98
C ARG A 658 16.95 20.37 1.91
N SER A 659 16.54 19.14 1.64
CA SER A 659 15.48 18.82 0.70
C SER A 659 14.14 18.60 1.43
N PRO A 660 12.97 18.98 0.88
CA PRO A 660 11.65 18.60 1.43
C PRO A 660 11.50 17.07 1.62
N PHE A 661 12.38 16.28 1.01
CA PHE A 661 12.47 14.83 1.12
C PHE A 661 13.26 14.30 2.34
N ALA A 662 13.74 15.14 3.27
CA ALA A 662 14.23 14.66 4.58
C ALA A 662 13.13 13.90 5.36
N ALA A 663 11.87 14.18 5.03
CA ALA A 663 10.71 13.48 5.54
C ALA A 663 10.59 12.04 4.99
N ALA A 664 11.12 11.75 3.78
CA ALA A 664 11.09 10.41 3.18
C ALA A 664 11.82 9.38 4.06
N ALA A 665 12.90 9.77 4.75
CA ALA A 665 13.62 8.88 5.67
C ALA A 665 12.72 8.35 6.80
N ARG A 666 11.77 9.16 7.29
CA ARG A 666 10.82 8.76 8.34
C ARG A 666 9.82 7.74 7.82
N LEU A 667 9.38 7.90 6.57
CA LEU A 667 8.52 6.93 5.91
C LEU A 667 9.24 5.63 5.62
N CYS A 668 10.57 5.66 5.39
CA CYS A 668 11.36 4.45 5.24
C CYS A 668 11.36 3.63 6.52
N PHE A 669 11.61 4.28 7.66
CA PHE A 669 11.56 3.61 8.96
C PHE A 669 10.14 3.12 9.32
N ALA A 670 9.11 3.90 9.00
CA ALA A 670 7.72 3.46 9.16
C ALA A 670 7.42 2.26 8.24
N ALA A 671 7.84 2.34 6.97
CA ALA A 671 7.69 1.31 5.96
C ALA A 671 8.34 -0.02 6.33
N GLU A 672 9.60 0.03 6.77
CA GLU A 672 10.37 -1.14 7.20
C GLU A 672 9.73 -1.84 8.41
N ARG A 673 9.11 -1.11 9.33
CA ARG A 673 8.59 -1.69 10.59
C ARG A 673 7.19 -2.27 10.48
N MET A 674 6.40 -1.81 9.51
CA MET A 674 5.03 -2.26 9.28
C MET A 674 4.87 -3.75 8.95
N GLY A 675 5.83 -4.39 8.28
CA GLY A 675 5.69 -5.81 7.90
C GLY A 675 5.55 -6.76 9.10
N ALA A 676 5.91 -6.32 10.31
CA ALA A 676 5.67 -7.06 11.54
C ALA A 676 4.18 -7.08 11.99
N ALA A 677 3.37 -6.11 11.54
CA ALA A 677 1.95 -5.97 11.90
C ALA A 677 1.00 -6.72 10.92
N GLN A 678 1.52 -7.24 9.80
CA GLN A 678 0.77 -7.80 8.66
C GLN A 678 -0.13 -9.01 9.01
N GLN A 679 -0.01 -9.63 10.19
CA GLN A 679 -0.69 -10.90 10.49
C GLN A 679 -2.19 -10.80 10.89
N ARG A 680 -2.78 -9.62 11.10
CA ARG A 680 -4.18 -9.52 11.59
C ARG A 680 -5.22 -9.04 10.58
N ASP A 681 -4.84 -8.23 9.58
CA ASP A 681 -5.83 -7.50 8.76
C ASP A 681 -6.27 -8.24 7.48
N CYS A 682 -5.60 -9.35 7.13
CA CYS A 682 -5.91 -10.14 5.93
C CYS A 682 -7.15 -11.05 6.06
N ARG A 683 -8.17 -10.69 6.85
CA ARG A 683 -9.30 -11.60 7.10
C ARG A 683 -10.36 -11.65 6.01
N LYS A 684 -10.42 -10.74 5.01
CA LYS A 684 -11.49 -10.83 3.99
C LYS A 684 -11.16 -10.49 2.52
N ARG A 685 -9.99 -9.97 2.12
CA ARG A 685 -9.83 -9.49 0.71
C ARG A 685 -8.46 -9.66 0.03
N LEU A 686 -7.64 -10.66 0.40
CA LEU A 686 -6.57 -11.14 -0.52
C LEU A 686 -7.13 -11.94 -1.72
N TRP A 687 -8.45 -12.16 -1.74
CA TRP A 687 -9.15 -13.02 -2.67
C TRP A 687 -10.16 -12.23 -3.49
N LEU A 688 -9.73 -11.52 -4.53
CA LEU A 688 -10.50 -11.18 -5.73
C LEU A 688 -9.64 -10.27 -6.64
N LEU A 689 -9.75 -10.45 -7.97
CA LEU A 689 -9.05 -9.75 -9.06
C LEU A 689 -7.69 -10.30 -9.50
N VAL A 690 -7.62 -11.60 -9.82
CA VAL A 690 -6.84 -12.05 -10.99
C VAL A 690 -7.76 -12.57 -12.11
N SER A 691 -9.07 -12.41 -11.93
CA SER A 691 -10.11 -13.06 -12.73
C SER A 691 -10.63 -12.27 -13.93
N ARG A 692 -10.07 -11.10 -14.26
CA ARG A 692 -10.52 -10.32 -15.43
C ARG A 692 -9.35 -9.58 -16.08
N CYS A 693 -8.46 -10.30 -16.75
CA CYS A 693 -7.64 -9.80 -17.87
C CYS A 693 -6.77 -10.94 -18.42
N ARG A 694 -7.41 -11.88 -19.12
CA ARG A 694 -6.84 -12.77 -20.16
C ARG A 694 -7.92 -13.79 -20.54
N ALA A 695 -8.81 -13.35 -21.43
CA ALA A 695 -9.24 -14.19 -22.54
C ALA A 695 -8.27 -13.93 -23.70
#